data_AF-A0A830HKS6-F1
#
_entry.id   AF-A0A830HKS6-F1
#
_cell.length_a   1.000
_cell.length_b   1.000
_cell.length_c   1.000
_cell.angle_alpha   90.00
_cell.angle_beta   90.00
_cell.angle_gamma   90.00
#
_symmetry.space_group_name_H-M   'P 1'
#
loop_
_entity.id
_entity.type
_entity.pdbx_description
1 polymer ?
#
loop_
_entity_poly.entity_id
_entity_poly.type
_entity_poly.pdbx_seq_one_letter_code
_entity_poly.pdbx_strand_id
1 'polypeptide(L)'
;MSVHFNPTAMEAIPQSVIDLCSDSGNAIEVHKFHLQRTSLTMFIGNEGDLSTMRPGNGGCRLWHYATEKDAIEECRGLSNGMAKKHGVYNTGFRGAKLVVPINDVSKIHKKNLMEDVADVLNSVGGGGAVYTGCDLNITLDDMDHLMAKTPFVLASVGSDTDPNVATAYGVVGSLLGAFEARNLPVQGTRLFVLGCGAVGSEVSKIMASMGAHVLTSDLDASKADIAGCTNVSEEIAANDGRWFDVPCDVFCPCACSRIVTKEAIHKLSSNGCKLLCGASNLPFRCEGAYEDACRLGVEFIPEAVTSAGAVIVDSVEFYANAQFIKCVPLELYHFTRHLTRSKTLEIMRTADKYKTTPRGALPLTWETLKGSEPVGSRFGKWRFENTMRVDVLIAGGGIAGCAAAYELSKDSRQPSVMVCERGATVAPEDASSNGDSRMFRRMYSDPFYSHLQSDALAMWDEVERAYGKKLLKRHGLLFFGEDDTGETCEGSIPGCEEVMDKLKVDHDKLGSKAISARFNALHPRSNDRGLFEKGAGSILGSEACHAMASLASRRGVDLRFNAPLESMVELSSGGVFAAIGGENPILVHAGKLILSAGAWTNPLLTMLRGRPQLNLDIQSVCWGHYEMPREVATKVPQWFCFRKPDHSRLDGGLYYGFPVEEHELSKARPAVKVGIDYTPDGRAWHPATMRDFDYTPNREVAARIDEHVHEIFGGKARRRELVCSPYTVTPDQDFVLGYLPGHPDVAVFTGGSGRAFKFGPLLGKLLANTITGNKIGEEIAKRFNPARPSVWVGHLEEDELPEVSKHQAHVQHARM
;
A
#
# COMPACT_ATOMS: atom_id res chain seq x y z
N MET A 1 19.79 -11.84 -31.69
CA MET A 1 20.59 -12.38 -32.82
C MET A 1 22.04 -12.39 -32.37
N SER A 2 22.71 -13.54 -32.43
CA SER A 2 24.10 -13.72 -32.01
C SER A 2 25.04 -13.10 -33.05
N VAL A 3 25.72 -12.00 -32.72
CA VAL A 3 26.79 -11.42 -33.55
C VAL A 3 28.12 -12.00 -33.08
N HIS A 4 28.78 -12.76 -33.95
CA HIS A 4 30.13 -13.28 -33.72
C HIS A 4 31.14 -12.13 -33.76
N PHE A 5 31.92 -11.99 -32.67
CA PHE A 5 33.01 -11.03 -32.56
C PHE A 5 34.23 -11.55 -33.36
N ASN A 6 34.69 -10.77 -34.34
CA ASN A 6 35.87 -11.06 -35.15
C ASN A 6 37.09 -10.35 -34.53
N PRO A 7 38.10 -11.06 -33.98
CA PRO A 7 39.12 -10.46 -33.10
C PRO A 7 40.33 -9.84 -33.83
N THR A 8 40.19 -9.42 -35.09
CA THR A 8 41.32 -8.85 -35.86
C THR A 8 40.92 -7.54 -36.54
N ALA A 9 40.88 -6.46 -35.75
CA ALA A 9 40.99 -5.09 -36.22
C ALA A 9 41.47 -4.20 -35.06
N MET A 10 42.74 -4.34 -34.65
CA MET A 10 43.46 -3.27 -33.95
C MET A 10 43.88 -2.25 -35.00
N GLU A 11 42.94 -1.41 -35.46
CA GLU A 11 43.25 -0.20 -36.21
C GLU A 11 43.21 1.03 -35.29
N ALA A 12 44.07 1.98 -35.60
CA ALA A 12 44.55 3.06 -34.75
C ALA A 12 43.45 3.85 -34.00
N ILE A 13 43.69 4.04 -32.70
CA ILE A 13 42.99 5.02 -31.86
C ILE A 13 43.14 6.41 -32.50
N PRO A 14 42.05 7.12 -32.84
CA PRO A 14 42.16 8.51 -33.30
C PRO A 14 42.81 9.36 -32.21
N GLN A 15 43.92 10.03 -32.52
CA GLN A 15 44.57 10.99 -31.63
C GLN A 15 43.68 12.22 -31.41
N SER A 16 42.76 12.16 -30.45
CA SER A 16 42.24 13.34 -29.75
C SER A 16 42.72 13.28 -28.30
N VAL A 17 43.95 13.79 -28.10
CA VAL A 17 44.64 14.15 -26.84
C VAL A 17 44.18 13.38 -25.58
N ILE A 18 44.88 12.28 -25.26
CA ILE A 18 44.84 11.66 -23.94
C ILE A 18 45.79 12.43 -23.01
N ASP A 19 45.27 13.35 -22.19
CA ASP A 19 46.01 13.87 -21.04
C ASP A 19 45.68 13.01 -19.81
N LEU A 20 46.69 12.28 -19.30
CA LEU A 20 46.58 11.47 -18.09
C LEU A 20 46.88 12.32 -16.86
N CYS A 21 45.99 12.31 -15.88
CA CYS A 21 46.20 12.95 -14.58
C CYS A 21 46.12 11.88 -13.48
N SER A 22 47.26 11.24 -13.17
CA SER A 22 47.37 10.16 -12.17
C SER A 22 48.12 10.62 -10.91
N ASP A 23 47.56 10.38 -9.73
CA ASP A 23 48.31 10.31 -8.47
C ASP A 23 48.07 8.92 -7.85
N SER A 24 49.13 8.35 -7.28
CA SER A 24 49.24 6.93 -6.92
C SER A 24 48.35 6.50 -5.75
N GLY A 25 47.42 5.57 -6.02
CA GLY A 25 46.70 4.76 -5.04
C GLY A 25 45.24 4.50 -5.44
N ASN A 26 44.94 3.33 -6.02
CA ASN A 26 43.63 2.96 -6.62
C ASN A 26 43.17 3.93 -7.73
N ALA A 27 44.05 4.15 -8.71
CA ALA A 27 43.98 5.28 -9.63
C ALA A 27 42.74 5.21 -10.55
N ILE A 28 41.74 6.03 -10.23
CA ILE A 28 40.78 6.49 -11.23
C ILE A 28 41.58 7.31 -12.25
N GLU A 29 41.63 6.85 -13.49
CA GLU A 29 42.18 7.60 -14.61
C GLU A 29 41.09 8.47 -15.22
N VAL A 30 41.40 9.74 -15.52
CA VAL A 30 40.46 10.64 -16.19
C VAL A 30 41.02 10.94 -17.58
N HIS A 31 40.24 10.62 -18.60
CA HIS A 31 40.59 10.79 -20.01
C HIS A 31 39.75 11.92 -20.60
N LYS A 32 40.41 12.81 -21.34
CA LYS A 32 39.79 13.97 -22.00
C LYS A 32 39.50 13.65 -23.46
N PHE A 33 38.32 14.03 -23.93
CA PHE A 33 37.90 13.86 -25.33
C PHE A 33 37.31 15.16 -25.86
N HIS A 34 37.61 15.48 -27.11
CA HIS A 34 37.02 16.61 -27.80
C HIS A 34 35.86 16.14 -28.68
N LEU A 35 34.66 16.69 -28.44
CA LEU A 35 33.42 16.32 -29.12
C LEU A 35 33.25 17.15 -30.40
N GLN A 36 33.17 16.49 -31.55
CA GLN A 36 33.30 17.15 -32.85
C GLN A 36 32.08 17.98 -33.26
N ARG A 37 30.85 17.48 -33.06
CA ARG A 37 29.63 18.18 -33.50
C ARG A 37 29.25 19.32 -32.56
N THR A 38 29.52 19.15 -31.26
CA THR A 38 29.15 20.11 -30.22
C THR A 38 30.28 21.06 -29.86
N SER A 39 31.52 20.78 -30.26
CA SER A 39 32.74 21.49 -29.87
C SER A 39 32.98 21.53 -28.35
N LEU A 40 32.31 20.65 -27.59
CA LEU A 40 32.47 20.52 -26.15
C LEU A 40 33.64 19.57 -25.82
N THR A 41 34.01 19.57 -24.54
CA THR A 41 34.93 18.59 -23.98
C THR A 41 34.14 17.58 -23.18
N MET A 42 34.51 16.31 -23.25
CA MET A 42 34.03 15.27 -22.35
C MET A 42 35.18 14.65 -21.57
N PHE A 43 34.94 14.37 -20.30
CA PHE A 43 35.84 13.62 -19.43
C PHE A 43 35.24 12.25 -19.14
N ILE A 44 36.04 11.20 -19.28
CA ILE A 44 35.72 9.85 -18.82
C ILE A 44 36.64 9.50 -17.67
N GLY A 45 36.10 9.40 -16.47
CA GLY A 45 36.77 8.78 -15.34
C GLY A 45 36.56 7.28 -15.36
N ASN A 46 37.60 6.47 -15.15
CA ASN A 46 37.51 5.02 -15.13
C ASN A 46 38.45 4.40 -14.09
N GLU A 47 38.02 3.33 -13.44
CA GLU A 47 38.84 2.55 -12.51
C GLU A 47 39.85 1.67 -13.27
N GLY A 48 41.11 2.11 -13.24
CA GLY A 48 42.17 1.56 -14.09
C GLY A 48 42.02 1.99 -15.55
N ASP A 49 42.88 1.44 -16.42
CA ASP A 49 42.90 1.83 -17.83
C ASP A 49 41.64 1.37 -18.61
N LEU A 50 41.39 2.06 -19.72
CA LEU A 50 40.29 1.79 -20.67
C LEU A 50 40.54 0.56 -21.58
N SER A 51 41.62 -0.19 -21.38
CA SER A 51 41.93 -1.43 -22.10
C SER A 51 41.62 -2.70 -21.30
N THR A 52 41.18 -2.54 -20.05
CA THR A 52 40.91 -3.66 -19.15
C THR A 52 39.68 -4.49 -19.55
N MET A 53 39.74 -5.82 -19.36
CA MET A 53 38.68 -6.75 -19.81
C MET A 53 37.31 -6.60 -19.10
N ARG A 54 37.24 -5.88 -17.97
CA ARG A 54 35.97 -5.65 -17.26
C ARG A 54 35.51 -4.21 -17.53
N PRO A 55 34.33 -4.01 -18.16
CA PRO A 55 33.89 -2.67 -18.53
C PRO A 55 33.62 -1.78 -17.32
N GLY A 56 33.87 -0.48 -17.50
CA GLY A 56 33.36 0.57 -16.63
C GLY A 56 31.86 0.78 -16.83
N ASN A 57 31.16 1.19 -15.77
CA ASN A 57 29.77 1.63 -15.86
C ASN A 57 29.56 2.91 -15.04
N GLY A 58 28.77 3.83 -15.61
CA GLY A 58 28.29 5.01 -14.91
C GLY A 58 27.71 6.06 -15.85
N GLY A 59 26.69 6.79 -15.35
CA GLY A 59 25.94 7.74 -16.16
C GLY A 59 26.72 8.94 -16.70
N CYS A 60 26.18 9.54 -17.77
CA CYS A 60 26.67 10.76 -18.41
C CYS A 60 26.04 12.00 -17.78
N ARG A 61 26.89 12.89 -17.24
CA ARG A 61 26.47 14.15 -16.64
C ARG A 61 26.80 15.31 -17.55
N LEU A 62 25.81 16.17 -17.81
CA LEU A 62 25.97 17.43 -18.50
C LEU A 62 25.76 18.58 -17.49
N TRP A 63 26.80 19.33 -17.13
CA TRP A 63 26.69 20.30 -16.03
C TRP A 63 27.63 21.50 -16.16
N HIS A 64 27.28 22.60 -15.49
CA HIS A 64 28.12 23.79 -15.40
C HIS A 64 29.14 23.71 -14.26
N TYR A 65 30.42 23.83 -14.62
CA TYR A 65 31.53 23.90 -13.68
C TYR A 65 32.25 25.23 -13.86
N ALA A 66 32.71 25.81 -12.75
CA ALA A 66 33.42 27.10 -12.78
C ALA A 66 34.76 26.99 -13.54
N THR A 67 35.44 25.85 -13.41
CA THR A 67 36.69 25.56 -14.11
C THR A 67 36.74 24.13 -14.65
N GLU A 68 37.63 23.88 -15.62
CA GLU A 68 37.90 22.53 -16.13
C GLU A 68 38.42 21.60 -15.01
N LYS A 69 39.23 22.14 -14.10
CA LYS A 69 39.76 21.38 -12.96
C LYS A 69 38.63 20.87 -12.06
N ASP A 70 37.62 21.70 -11.80
CA ASP A 70 36.44 21.29 -11.00
C ASP A 70 35.69 20.14 -11.67
N ALA A 71 35.56 20.16 -13.00
CA ALA A 71 34.94 19.06 -13.75
C ALA A 71 35.75 17.76 -13.66
N ILE A 72 37.08 17.84 -13.73
CA ILE A 72 37.98 16.68 -13.58
C ILE A 72 37.87 16.10 -12.16
N GLU A 73 37.87 16.95 -11.13
CA GLU A 73 37.74 16.51 -9.74
C GLU A 73 36.39 15.87 -9.46
N GLU A 74 35.29 16.44 -9.99
CA GLU A 74 33.96 15.83 -9.91
C GLU A 74 33.92 14.49 -10.65
N CYS A 75 34.44 14.42 -11.88
CA CYS A 75 34.50 13.20 -12.67
C CYS A 75 35.25 12.08 -11.91
N ARG A 76 36.39 12.41 -11.30
CA ARG A 76 37.18 11.48 -10.48
C ARG A 76 36.41 11.04 -9.24
N GLY A 77 35.79 11.98 -8.53
CA GLY A 77 35.01 11.71 -7.31
C GLY A 77 33.82 10.79 -7.57
N LEU A 78 33.06 11.05 -8.63
CA LEU A 78 31.91 10.25 -9.04
C LEU A 78 32.32 8.85 -9.50
N SER A 79 33.40 8.74 -10.28
CA SER A 79 33.92 7.44 -10.75
C SER A 79 34.38 6.55 -9.59
N ASN A 80 35.03 7.14 -8.59
CA ASN A 80 35.38 6.44 -7.34
C ASN A 80 34.12 6.02 -6.55
N GLY A 81 33.06 6.85 -6.57
CA GLY A 81 31.76 6.48 -6.02
C GLY A 81 31.15 5.28 -6.74
N MET A 82 31.20 5.24 -8.07
CA MET A 82 30.74 4.09 -8.87
C MET A 82 31.57 2.84 -8.58
N ALA A 83 32.90 2.96 -8.46
CA ALA A 83 33.78 1.83 -8.13
C ALA A 83 33.37 1.17 -6.81
N LYS A 84 33.06 1.98 -5.79
CA LYS A 84 32.54 1.48 -4.51
C LYS A 84 31.17 0.80 -4.67
N LYS A 85 30.21 1.43 -5.35
CA LYS A 85 28.87 0.85 -5.55
C LYS A 85 28.93 -0.49 -6.29
N HIS A 86 29.70 -0.56 -7.38
CA HIS A 86 29.90 -1.78 -8.14
C HIS A 86 30.63 -2.86 -7.34
N GLY A 87 31.64 -2.48 -6.56
CA GLY A 87 32.39 -3.39 -5.68
C GLY A 87 31.52 -4.01 -4.58
N VAL A 88 30.68 -3.21 -3.91
CA VAL A 88 29.83 -3.65 -2.78
C VAL A 88 28.84 -4.74 -3.16
N TYR A 89 28.32 -4.70 -4.39
CA TYR A 89 27.37 -5.70 -4.89
C TYR A 89 28.00 -6.68 -5.87
N ASN A 90 29.26 -6.51 -6.26
CA ASN A 90 29.86 -7.21 -7.39
C ASN A 90 28.95 -7.18 -8.61
N THR A 91 28.70 -5.99 -9.17
CA THR A 91 27.81 -5.84 -10.33
C THR A 91 28.37 -6.39 -11.63
N GLY A 92 29.64 -6.82 -11.63
CA GLY A 92 30.38 -7.19 -12.83
C GLY A 92 30.98 -6.00 -13.59
N PHE A 93 30.88 -4.79 -13.05
CA PHE A 93 31.43 -3.56 -13.64
C PHE A 93 32.53 -2.93 -12.78
N ARG A 94 33.32 -2.08 -13.41
CA ARG A 94 34.25 -1.13 -12.78
C ARG A 94 33.58 0.23 -12.60
N GLY A 95 34.11 1.07 -11.72
CA GLY A 95 33.63 2.44 -11.59
C GLY A 95 34.01 3.30 -12.80
N ALA A 96 33.01 3.87 -13.47
CA ALA A 96 33.24 4.89 -14.49
C ALA A 96 32.30 6.10 -14.34
N LYS A 97 32.63 7.21 -15.00
CA LYS A 97 31.74 8.36 -15.13
C LYS A 97 32.06 9.18 -16.37
N LEU A 98 31.01 9.66 -17.03
CA LEU A 98 31.13 10.62 -18.12
C LEU A 98 30.70 12.01 -17.60
N VAL A 99 31.54 13.03 -17.78
CA VAL A 99 31.25 14.42 -17.43
C VAL A 99 31.49 15.31 -18.63
N VAL A 100 30.46 16.03 -19.06
CA VAL A 100 30.49 17.02 -20.13
C VAL A 100 30.25 18.41 -19.52
N PRO A 101 31.29 19.23 -19.36
CA PRO A 101 31.13 20.60 -18.89
C PRO A 101 30.44 21.47 -19.93
N ILE A 102 29.52 22.32 -19.49
CA ILE A 102 28.83 23.27 -20.35
C ILE A 102 28.50 24.57 -19.61
N ASN A 103 28.50 25.70 -20.31
CA ASN A 103 28.12 26.99 -19.71
C ASN A 103 26.61 27.15 -19.54
N ASP A 104 25.84 26.68 -20.53
CA ASP A 104 24.39 26.82 -20.57
C ASP A 104 23.76 25.59 -21.23
N VAL A 105 23.15 24.75 -20.39
CA VAL A 105 22.51 23.49 -20.81
C VAL A 105 21.36 23.75 -21.79
N SER A 106 20.69 24.91 -21.72
CA SER A 106 19.54 25.22 -22.58
C SER A 106 19.90 25.41 -24.06
N LYS A 107 21.19 25.65 -24.36
CA LYS A 107 21.66 25.99 -25.70
C LYS A 107 22.24 24.81 -26.48
N ILE A 108 22.34 23.63 -25.87
CA ILE A 108 22.95 22.46 -26.50
C ILE A 108 21.93 21.66 -27.32
N HIS A 109 22.33 21.25 -28.53
CA HIS A 109 21.55 20.27 -29.29
C HIS A 109 21.89 18.86 -28.79
N LYS A 110 21.11 18.35 -27.83
CA LYS A 110 21.42 17.09 -27.13
C LYS A 110 21.55 15.87 -28.05
N LYS A 111 20.81 15.81 -29.16
CA LYS A 111 21.00 14.71 -30.15
C LYS A 111 22.41 14.71 -30.73
N ASN A 112 22.96 15.90 -31.03
CA ASN A 112 24.35 16.00 -31.53
C ASN A 112 25.34 15.61 -30.44
N LEU A 113 25.05 15.97 -29.18
CA LEU A 113 25.86 15.54 -28.03
C LEU A 113 25.84 14.01 -27.89
N MET A 114 24.68 13.37 -28.03
CA MET A 114 24.56 11.91 -27.95
C MET A 114 25.28 11.23 -29.12
N GLU A 115 25.25 11.79 -30.34
CA GLU A 115 26.07 11.28 -31.44
C GLU A 115 27.57 11.40 -31.16
N ASP A 116 28.03 12.53 -30.61
CA ASP A 116 29.43 12.69 -30.21
C ASP A 116 29.83 11.70 -29.09
N VAL A 117 28.93 11.48 -28.11
CA VAL A 117 29.14 10.51 -27.03
C VAL A 117 29.20 9.08 -27.60
N ALA A 118 28.36 8.75 -28.58
CA ALA A 118 28.38 7.46 -29.26
C ALA A 118 29.72 7.21 -29.95
N ASP A 119 30.24 8.21 -30.68
CA ASP A 119 31.53 8.13 -31.35
C ASP A 119 32.66 7.86 -30.35
N VAL A 120 32.65 8.54 -29.19
CA VAL A 120 33.63 8.28 -28.14
C VAL A 120 33.48 6.88 -27.58
N LEU A 121 32.28 6.45 -27.17
CA LEU A 121 32.05 5.12 -26.59
C LEU A 121 32.40 3.97 -27.56
N ASN A 122 32.15 4.17 -28.86
CA ASN A 122 32.51 3.22 -29.91
C ASN A 122 34.03 3.15 -30.13
N SER A 123 34.76 4.24 -29.87
CA SER A 123 36.21 4.30 -30.07
C SER A 123 37.02 3.77 -28.88
N VAL A 124 36.55 3.97 -27.65
CA VAL A 124 37.33 3.68 -26.44
C VAL A 124 37.46 2.17 -26.22
N GLY A 125 38.70 1.69 -26.09
CA GLY A 125 39.02 0.28 -25.84
C GLY A 125 38.61 -0.69 -26.96
N GLY A 126 38.43 -0.20 -28.19
CA GLY A 126 37.91 -1.00 -29.31
C GLY A 126 36.39 -1.21 -29.27
N GLY A 127 35.68 -0.45 -28.45
CA GLY A 127 34.24 -0.55 -28.22
C GLY A 127 33.92 -1.44 -27.01
N GLY A 128 33.15 -0.90 -26.06
CA GLY A 128 32.65 -1.65 -24.91
C GLY A 128 33.48 -1.56 -23.65
N ALA A 129 34.48 -0.68 -23.59
CA ALA A 129 35.23 -0.40 -22.36
C ALA A 129 34.39 0.31 -21.29
N VAL A 130 33.37 1.10 -21.68
CA VAL A 130 32.51 1.84 -20.76
C VAL A 130 31.06 1.77 -21.23
N TYR A 131 30.15 1.48 -20.30
CA TYR A 131 28.70 1.59 -20.50
C TYR A 131 28.18 2.83 -19.77
N THR A 132 27.38 3.64 -20.46
CA THR A 132 26.81 4.86 -19.89
C THR A 132 25.30 4.71 -19.62
N GLY A 133 24.74 5.70 -18.93
CA GLY A 133 23.33 5.80 -18.58
C GLY A 133 22.95 7.24 -18.22
N CYS A 134 21.76 7.44 -17.68
CA CYS A 134 21.29 8.78 -17.26
C CYS A 134 22.11 9.36 -16.10
N ASP A 135 22.25 10.69 -16.06
CA ASP A 135 22.64 11.50 -14.90
C ASP A 135 22.10 12.93 -15.11
N LEU A 136 22.51 13.90 -14.30
CA LEU A 136 22.06 15.29 -14.36
C LEU A 136 22.10 15.85 -15.80
N ASN A 137 20.93 16.36 -16.21
CA ASN A 137 20.63 16.92 -17.52
C ASN A 137 20.71 15.94 -18.71
N ILE A 138 20.78 14.63 -18.47
CA ILE A 138 20.68 13.59 -19.50
C ILE A 138 19.50 12.67 -19.17
N THR A 139 18.53 12.59 -20.09
CA THR A 139 17.25 11.90 -19.87
C THR A 139 17.22 10.50 -20.51
N LEU A 140 16.14 9.75 -20.26
CA LEU A 140 15.90 8.48 -20.95
C LEU A 140 15.74 8.66 -22.47
N ASP A 141 15.13 9.76 -22.92
CA ASP A 141 15.04 10.07 -24.35
C ASP A 141 16.42 10.30 -24.99
N ASP A 142 17.33 10.93 -24.24
CA ASP A 142 18.72 11.10 -24.67
C ASP A 142 19.40 9.72 -24.78
N MET A 143 19.15 8.81 -23.83
CA MET A 143 19.67 7.44 -23.84
C MET A 143 19.06 6.56 -24.93
N ASP A 144 17.78 6.70 -25.23
CA ASP A 144 17.11 6.01 -26.35
C ASP A 144 17.72 6.44 -27.69
N HIS A 145 17.94 7.75 -27.86
CA HIS A 145 18.65 8.25 -29.03
C HIS A 145 20.09 7.73 -29.12
N LEU A 146 20.80 7.67 -27.99
CA LEU A 146 22.16 7.14 -27.92
C LEU A 146 22.21 5.64 -28.25
N MET A 147 21.25 4.85 -27.75
CA MET A 147 21.18 3.40 -27.97
C MET A 147 21.01 3.03 -29.45
N ALA A 148 20.40 3.91 -30.25
CA ALA A 148 20.33 3.76 -31.71
C ALA A 148 21.70 3.91 -32.41
N LYS A 149 22.72 4.45 -31.73
CA LYS A 149 24.06 4.73 -32.27
C LYS A 149 25.16 3.84 -31.66
N THR A 150 24.93 3.30 -30.47
CA THR A 150 25.90 2.45 -29.76
C THR A 150 25.20 1.48 -28.81
N PRO A 151 25.67 0.23 -28.67
CA PRO A 151 25.11 -0.72 -27.70
C PRO A 151 25.61 -0.48 -26.26
N PHE A 152 26.47 0.52 -26.02
CA PHE A 152 27.13 0.74 -24.73
C PHE A 152 26.30 1.62 -23.79
N VAL A 153 25.01 1.29 -23.67
CA VAL A 153 24.01 1.99 -22.86
C VAL A 153 23.36 1.00 -21.90
N LEU A 154 23.33 1.36 -20.61
CA LEU A 154 22.57 0.71 -19.54
C LEU A 154 21.76 1.80 -18.85
N ALA A 155 20.47 1.83 -19.14
CA ALA A 155 19.56 2.86 -18.67
C ALA A 155 18.10 2.38 -18.63
N SER A 156 17.86 1.06 -18.70
CA SER A 156 16.50 0.50 -18.80
C SER A 156 15.70 0.98 -20.01
N VAL A 157 16.37 1.33 -21.11
CA VAL A 157 15.68 1.76 -22.35
C VAL A 157 14.81 0.62 -22.88
N GLY A 158 13.54 0.92 -23.17
CA GLY A 158 12.56 -0.06 -23.63
C GLY A 158 12.01 -0.98 -22.54
N SER A 159 12.24 -0.65 -21.25
CA SER A 159 11.65 -1.32 -20.09
C SER A 159 10.80 -0.33 -19.29
N ASP A 160 9.75 -0.83 -18.63
CA ASP A 160 8.94 -0.03 -17.67
C ASP A 160 9.66 0.16 -16.31
N THR A 161 10.92 -0.27 -16.22
CA THR A 161 11.74 -0.11 -15.01
C THR A 161 12.28 1.31 -14.89
N ASP A 162 12.04 1.93 -13.75
CA ASP A 162 12.65 3.20 -13.35
C ASP A 162 13.81 2.96 -12.36
N PRO A 163 15.07 3.25 -12.74
CA PRO A 163 16.22 3.14 -11.85
C PRO A 163 16.13 4.00 -10.58
N ASN A 164 15.37 5.10 -10.58
CA ASN A 164 15.14 5.92 -9.38
C ASN A 164 14.25 5.18 -8.37
N VAL A 165 13.20 4.52 -8.83
CA VAL A 165 12.35 3.68 -7.98
C VAL A 165 13.14 2.51 -7.41
N ALA A 166 13.97 1.85 -8.24
CA ALA A 166 14.89 0.82 -7.75
C ALA A 166 15.83 1.37 -6.65
N THR A 167 16.33 2.60 -6.81
CA THR A 167 17.16 3.28 -5.82
C THR A 167 16.40 3.56 -4.52
N ALA A 168 15.13 3.97 -4.60
CA ALA A 168 14.26 4.13 -3.44
C ALA A 168 14.07 2.81 -2.69
N TYR A 169 13.81 1.71 -3.40
CA TYR A 169 13.74 0.37 -2.82
C TYR A 169 15.08 -0.06 -2.19
N GLY A 170 16.21 0.37 -2.77
CA GLY A 170 17.54 0.19 -2.18
C GLY A 170 17.71 0.88 -0.82
N VAL A 171 17.25 2.14 -0.72
CA VAL A 171 17.25 2.90 0.54
C VAL A 171 16.32 2.25 1.56
N VAL A 172 15.10 1.89 1.17
CA VAL A 172 14.14 1.17 2.03
C VAL A 172 14.74 -0.13 2.54
N GLY A 173 15.34 -0.95 1.66
CA GLY A 173 16.00 -2.18 2.08
C GLY A 173 17.10 -1.94 3.12
N SER A 174 17.87 -0.87 2.95
CA SER A 174 18.92 -0.49 3.90
C SER A 174 18.36 -0.03 5.25
N LEU A 175 17.28 0.76 5.24
CA LEU A 175 16.55 1.15 6.45
C LEU A 175 16.06 -0.09 7.22
N LEU A 176 15.39 -1.02 6.53
CA LEU A 176 14.91 -2.27 7.12
C LEU A 176 16.05 -3.15 7.65
N GLY A 177 17.17 -3.22 6.92
CA GLY A 177 18.36 -3.94 7.36
C GLY A 177 18.97 -3.33 8.62
N ALA A 178 19.01 -2.00 8.72
CA ALA A 178 19.48 -1.30 9.90
C ALA A 178 18.55 -1.48 11.11
N PHE A 179 17.24 -1.43 10.88
CA PHE A 179 16.25 -1.68 11.92
C PHE A 179 16.35 -3.10 12.46
N GLU A 180 16.46 -4.10 11.58
CA GLU A 180 16.67 -5.48 11.99
C GLU A 180 18.01 -5.66 12.74
N ALA A 181 19.11 -5.06 12.26
CA ALA A 181 20.42 -5.14 12.91
C ALA A 181 20.44 -4.56 14.34
N ARG A 182 19.54 -3.63 14.63
CA ARG A 182 19.44 -2.92 15.92
C ARG A 182 18.18 -3.28 16.70
N ASN A 183 17.37 -4.21 16.21
CA ASN A 183 16.08 -4.58 16.76
C ASN A 183 15.16 -3.36 17.02
N LEU A 184 15.12 -2.44 16.04
CA LEU A 184 14.28 -1.26 16.04
C LEU A 184 12.97 -1.54 15.27
N PRO A 185 11.83 -0.98 15.71
CA PRO A 185 10.58 -1.13 14.99
C PRO A 185 10.53 -0.23 13.74
N VAL A 186 9.81 -0.64 12.70
CA VAL A 186 9.39 0.30 11.63
C VAL A 186 8.21 1.14 12.11
N GLN A 187 7.20 0.47 12.70
CA GLN A 187 5.98 1.10 13.18
C GLN A 187 6.28 2.22 14.18
N GLY A 188 5.79 3.42 13.89
CA GLY A 188 5.91 4.59 14.75
C GLY A 188 7.29 5.27 14.77
N THR A 189 8.30 4.72 14.10
CA THR A 189 9.63 5.36 14.00
C THR A 189 9.51 6.67 13.23
N ARG A 190 10.11 7.75 13.77
CA ARG A 190 10.13 9.08 13.15
C ARG A 190 11.24 9.15 12.11
N LEU A 191 10.86 9.00 10.86
CA LEU A 191 11.76 9.08 9.71
C LEU A 191 11.65 10.45 9.08
N PHE A 192 12.72 11.25 9.11
CA PHE A 192 12.76 12.53 8.42
C PHE A 192 13.43 12.38 7.05
N VAL A 193 12.65 12.54 5.98
CA VAL A 193 13.12 12.53 4.58
C VAL A 193 13.28 13.96 4.09
N LEU A 194 14.52 14.35 3.79
CA LEU A 194 14.86 15.66 3.24
C LEU A 194 15.18 15.54 1.75
N GLY A 195 14.36 16.17 0.91
CA GLY A 195 14.36 16.05 -0.55
C GLY A 195 13.32 15.05 -1.03
N CYS A 196 12.23 15.55 -1.61
CA CYS A 196 11.09 14.78 -2.11
C CYS A 196 11.08 14.77 -3.65
N GLY A 197 12.24 14.46 -4.24
CA GLY A 197 12.36 14.12 -5.67
C GLY A 197 11.97 12.65 -5.93
N ALA A 198 12.33 12.13 -7.11
CA ALA A 198 11.94 10.79 -7.54
C ALA A 198 12.27 9.68 -6.51
N VAL A 199 13.41 9.75 -5.83
CA VAL A 199 13.81 8.76 -4.83
C VAL A 199 13.15 9.02 -3.48
N GLY A 200 13.24 10.24 -2.96
CA GLY A 200 12.76 10.58 -1.62
C GLY A 200 11.26 10.41 -1.46
N SER A 201 10.49 10.72 -2.51
CA SER A 201 9.04 10.56 -2.47
C SER A 201 8.63 9.09 -2.41
N GLU A 202 9.30 8.21 -3.15
CA GLU A 202 9.04 6.77 -3.10
C GLU A 202 9.46 6.16 -1.77
N VAL A 203 10.61 6.55 -1.21
CA VAL A 203 11.01 6.13 0.15
C VAL A 203 9.94 6.51 1.17
N SER A 204 9.41 7.75 1.06
CA SER A 204 8.40 8.26 1.98
C SER A 204 7.10 7.44 1.91
N LYS A 205 6.58 7.19 0.69
CA LYS A 205 5.37 6.38 0.48
C LYS A 205 5.50 4.97 1.05
N ILE A 206 6.63 4.30 0.77
CA ILE A 206 6.85 2.91 1.19
C ILE A 206 7.02 2.82 2.72
N MET A 207 7.80 3.72 3.32
CA MET A 207 8.00 3.69 4.77
C MET A 207 6.72 4.08 5.53
N ALA A 208 5.94 5.03 4.99
CA ALA A 208 4.64 5.38 5.53
C ALA A 208 3.68 4.17 5.47
N SER A 209 3.60 3.47 4.34
CA SER A 209 2.72 2.30 4.21
C SER A 209 3.08 1.15 5.17
N MET A 210 4.35 1.06 5.59
CA MET A 210 4.83 0.13 6.61
C MET A 210 4.64 0.61 8.05
N GLY A 211 4.04 1.78 8.27
CA GLY A 211 3.70 2.26 9.60
C GLY A 211 4.67 3.28 10.21
N ALA A 212 5.73 3.69 9.51
CA ALA A 212 6.60 4.76 10.00
C ALA A 212 5.86 6.10 10.08
N HIS A 213 6.28 6.97 11.00
CA HIS A 213 5.87 8.38 11.01
C HIS A 213 6.86 9.17 10.16
N VAL A 214 6.50 9.40 8.90
CA VAL A 214 7.38 10.03 7.93
C VAL A 214 7.15 11.54 7.91
N LEU A 215 8.21 12.29 8.22
CA LEU A 215 8.28 13.74 8.06
C LEU A 215 8.96 14.03 6.72
N THR A 216 8.37 14.88 5.90
CA THR A 216 8.86 15.20 4.55
C THR A 216 9.19 16.69 4.43
N SER A 217 10.26 17.00 3.71
CA SER A 217 10.58 18.38 3.34
C SER A 217 11.24 18.46 1.98
N ASP A 218 10.90 19.50 1.22
CA ASP A 218 11.58 19.89 0.00
C ASP A 218 11.62 21.42 -0.12
N LEU A 219 12.50 21.95 -0.97
CA LEU A 219 12.53 23.39 -1.29
C LEU A 219 11.23 23.82 -1.99
N ASP A 220 10.65 22.90 -2.76
CA ASP A 220 9.31 23.02 -3.31
C ASP A 220 8.34 22.26 -2.40
N ALA A 221 7.68 22.98 -1.49
CA ALA A 221 6.84 22.39 -0.44
C ALA A 221 5.76 21.45 -1.01
N SER A 222 5.25 21.71 -2.23
CA SER A 222 4.24 20.87 -2.88
C SER A 222 4.74 19.42 -3.13
N LYS A 223 6.05 19.23 -3.34
CA LYS A 223 6.63 17.90 -3.53
C LYS A 223 6.68 17.08 -2.25
N ALA A 224 6.64 17.74 -1.09
CA ALA A 224 6.63 17.10 0.21
C ALA A 224 5.22 16.71 0.66
N ASP A 225 4.17 17.11 -0.06
CA ASP A 225 2.78 16.69 0.17
C ASP A 225 2.56 15.25 -0.32
N ILE A 226 3.02 14.30 0.48
CA ILE A 226 2.94 12.88 0.17
C ILE A 226 1.88 12.25 1.08
N ALA A 227 0.93 11.53 0.48
CA ALA A 227 -0.13 10.85 1.23
C ALA A 227 0.44 9.95 2.35
N GLY A 228 -0.07 10.14 3.56
CA GLY A 228 0.37 9.42 4.77
C GLY A 228 1.68 9.93 5.40
N CYS A 229 2.22 11.05 4.92
CA CYS A 229 3.39 11.73 5.48
C CYS A 229 3.00 13.10 6.07
N THR A 230 3.84 13.66 6.94
CA THR A 230 3.68 15.03 7.47
C THR A 230 4.68 15.97 6.78
N ASN A 231 4.16 16.90 5.97
CA ASN A 231 4.98 17.94 5.34
C ASN A 231 5.40 19.01 6.37
N VAL A 232 6.71 19.18 6.58
CA VAL A 232 7.29 20.16 7.52
C VAL A 232 8.06 21.28 6.81
N SER A 233 7.87 21.43 5.49
CA SER A 233 8.62 22.40 4.67
C SER A 233 8.40 23.85 5.12
N GLU A 234 7.16 24.22 5.46
CA GLU A 234 6.83 25.57 5.93
C GLU A 234 7.44 25.87 7.31
N GLU A 235 7.40 24.90 8.23
CA GLU A 235 8.02 25.02 9.56
C GLU A 235 9.53 25.24 9.48
N ILE A 236 10.19 24.52 8.56
CA ILE A 236 11.62 24.67 8.29
C ILE A 236 11.93 26.05 7.68
N ALA A 237 11.11 26.50 6.72
CA ALA A 237 11.27 27.81 6.10
C ALA A 237 11.11 28.96 7.12
N ALA A 238 10.16 28.82 8.06
CA ALA A 238 9.94 29.78 9.13
C ALA A 238 11.10 29.84 10.16
N ASN A 239 11.92 28.78 10.23
CA ASN A 239 13.09 28.69 11.12
C ASN A 239 14.40 28.84 10.34
N ASP A 240 14.49 29.82 9.44
CA ASP A 240 15.67 30.16 8.63
C ASP A 240 16.27 28.96 7.86
N GLY A 241 15.45 27.99 7.46
CA GLY A 241 15.89 26.80 6.73
C GLY A 241 16.63 25.77 7.58
N ARG A 242 16.54 25.85 8.92
CA ARG A 242 17.21 24.94 9.88
C ARG A 242 16.51 23.58 9.95
N TRP A 243 16.54 22.83 8.86
CA TRP A 243 15.99 21.48 8.75
C TRP A 243 16.54 20.50 9.80
N PHE A 244 17.75 20.72 10.30
CA PHE A 244 18.37 19.89 11.34
C PHE A 244 17.80 20.09 12.74
N ASP A 245 16.87 21.03 12.93
CA ASP A 245 16.11 21.18 14.18
C ASP A 245 14.88 20.24 14.25
N VAL A 246 14.52 19.56 13.15
CA VAL A 246 13.39 18.61 13.11
C VAL A 246 13.68 17.37 13.96
N PRO A 247 12.85 17.05 14.98
CA PRO A 247 13.02 15.85 15.78
C PRO A 247 12.75 14.57 14.99
N CYS A 248 13.75 13.69 14.93
CA CYS A 248 13.64 12.41 14.23
C CYS A 248 14.49 11.34 14.91
N ASP A 249 14.14 10.07 14.71
CA ASP A 249 14.94 8.93 15.12
C ASP A 249 15.92 8.54 14.01
N VAL A 250 15.50 8.75 12.76
CA VAL A 250 16.26 8.46 11.55
C VAL A 250 16.24 9.66 10.62
N PHE A 251 17.41 10.08 10.17
CA PHE A 251 17.55 11.09 9.13
C PHE A 251 17.88 10.43 7.77
N CYS A 252 17.04 10.71 6.78
CA CYS A 252 17.13 10.18 5.42
C CYS A 252 17.37 11.30 4.40
N PRO A 253 18.64 11.67 4.16
CA PRO A 253 18.96 12.68 3.14
C PRO A 253 18.78 12.12 1.74
N CYS A 254 17.88 12.73 0.96
CA CYS A 254 17.56 12.40 -0.44
C CYS A 254 17.69 13.63 -1.36
N ALA A 255 18.38 14.67 -0.90
CA ALA A 255 18.61 15.93 -1.60
C ALA A 255 20.05 16.02 -2.13
N CYS A 256 20.71 17.17 -1.96
CA CYS A 256 22.05 17.43 -2.49
C CYS A 256 23.18 16.74 -1.72
N SER A 257 24.32 16.60 -2.39
CA SER A 257 25.57 16.13 -1.76
C SER A 257 26.05 17.12 -0.69
N ARG A 258 26.85 16.62 0.27
CA ARG A 258 27.54 17.43 1.28
C ARG A 258 26.60 18.25 2.19
N ILE A 259 25.35 17.81 2.34
CA ILE A 259 24.32 18.52 3.12
C ILE A 259 24.56 18.47 4.63
N VAL A 260 25.21 17.42 5.14
CA VAL A 260 25.42 17.23 6.58
C VAL A 260 26.69 17.93 7.05
N THR A 261 26.49 19.07 7.71
CA THR A 261 27.56 19.85 8.36
C THR A 261 27.82 19.37 9.80
N LYS A 262 28.88 19.88 10.43
CA LYS A 262 29.13 19.65 11.87
C LYS A 262 27.97 20.16 12.73
N GLU A 263 27.45 21.35 12.44
CA GLU A 263 26.30 21.87 13.18
C GLU A 263 25.08 20.95 13.04
N ALA A 264 24.77 20.54 11.81
CA ALA A 264 23.61 19.71 11.53
C ALA A 264 23.68 18.37 12.29
N ILE A 265 24.83 17.69 12.29
CA ILE A 265 24.93 16.39 12.97
C ILE A 265 24.83 16.50 14.50
N HIS A 266 25.40 17.56 15.10
CA HIS A 266 25.23 17.81 16.54
C HIS A 266 23.76 18.08 16.88
N LYS A 267 23.07 18.85 16.05
CA LYS A 267 21.64 19.16 16.25
C LYS A 267 20.75 17.95 16.06
N LEU A 268 20.91 17.21 14.96
CA LEU A 268 20.19 15.96 14.71
C LEU A 268 20.36 14.98 15.88
N SER A 269 21.59 14.77 16.34
CA SER A 269 21.87 13.90 17.49
C SER A 269 21.17 14.38 18.76
N SER A 270 21.23 15.68 19.06
CA SER A 270 20.53 16.27 20.23
C SER A 270 19.01 16.14 20.16
N ASN A 271 18.46 16.06 18.94
CA ASN A 271 17.03 15.90 18.68
C ASN A 271 16.58 14.44 18.58
N GLY A 272 17.45 13.49 18.91
CA GLY A 272 17.13 12.07 19.03
C GLY A 272 17.59 11.21 17.86
N CYS A 273 18.19 11.78 16.81
CA CYS A 273 18.60 10.99 15.65
C CYS A 273 19.69 9.99 16.02
N LYS A 274 19.49 8.73 15.65
CA LYS A 274 20.42 7.61 15.89
C LYS A 274 20.95 7.00 14.61
N LEU A 275 20.29 7.23 13.48
CA LEU A 275 20.62 6.60 12.21
C LEU A 275 20.57 7.63 11.07
N LEU A 276 21.60 7.60 10.23
CA LEU A 276 21.65 8.31 8.96
C LEU A 276 21.68 7.27 7.83
N CYS A 277 20.62 7.25 7.03
CA CYS A 277 20.45 6.31 5.92
C CYS A 277 19.57 6.95 4.85
N GLY A 278 20.15 7.29 3.69
CA GLY A 278 19.43 8.00 2.61
C GLY A 278 20.07 7.81 1.25
N ALA A 279 19.63 8.59 0.26
CA ALA A 279 20.06 8.48 -1.14
C ALA A 279 21.17 9.48 -1.54
N SER A 280 21.38 10.56 -0.79
CA SER A 280 22.34 11.61 -1.16
C SER A 280 23.76 11.05 -1.30
N ASN A 281 24.39 11.31 -2.45
CA ASN A 281 25.79 10.97 -2.67
C ASN A 281 26.69 11.86 -1.79
N LEU A 282 27.74 11.31 -1.17
CA LEU A 282 28.67 12.05 -0.30
C LEU A 282 27.94 12.95 0.74
N PRO A 283 27.13 12.38 1.65
CA PRO A 283 26.21 13.17 2.48
C PRO A 283 26.90 14.15 3.42
N PHE A 284 28.11 13.83 3.92
CA PHE A 284 28.87 14.68 4.83
C PHE A 284 29.63 15.80 4.09
N ARG A 285 29.54 17.02 4.61
CA ARG A 285 30.25 18.20 4.09
C ARG A 285 31.76 18.04 4.15
N CYS A 286 32.25 17.41 5.22
CA CYS A 286 33.66 17.15 5.47
C CYS A 286 33.82 15.92 6.37
N GLU A 287 35.02 15.35 6.40
CA GLU A 287 35.33 14.17 7.22
C GLU A 287 35.10 14.42 8.71
N GLY A 288 35.41 15.63 9.20
CA GLY A 288 35.14 15.99 10.59
C GLY A 288 33.65 15.94 10.97
N ALA A 289 32.71 16.12 10.04
CA ALA A 289 31.28 15.95 10.32
C ALA A 289 30.92 14.46 10.48
N TYR A 290 31.58 13.58 9.74
CA TYR A 290 31.42 12.14 9.91
C TYR A 290 32.04 11.64 11.23
N GLU A 291 33.23 12.14 11.59
CA GLU A 291 33.86 11.84 12.88
C GLU A 291 32.97 12.27 14.05
N ASP A 292 32.33 13.45 13.93
CA ASP A 292 31.34 13.93 14.90
C ASP A 292 30.14 12.99 15.00
N ALA A 293 29.58 12.52 13.87
CA ALA A 293 28.51 11.53 13.86
C ALA A 293 28.87 10.27 14.65
N CYS A 294 30.09 9.74 14.43
CA CYS A 294 30.59 8.56 15.12
C CYS A 294 30.71 8.79 16.63
N ARG A 295 31.27 9.93 17.04
CA ARG A 295 31.42 10.27 18.47
C ARG A 295 30.09 10.47 19.18
N LEU A 296 29.09 10.98 18.46
CA LEU A 296 27.74 11.22 18.96
C LEU A 296 26.86 9.96 18.96
N GLY A 297 27.34 8.84 18.42
CA GLY A 297 26.58 7.60 18.31
C GLY A 297 25.46 7.66 17.27
N VAL A 298 25.61 8.49 16.23
CA VAL A 298 24.76 8.47 15.04
C VAL A 298 25.37 7.50 14.04
N GLU A 299 24.76 6.34 13.88
CA GLU A 299 25.22 5.34 12.92
C GLU A 299 24.95 5.80 11.49
N PHE A 300 25.90 5.58 10.59
CA PHE A 300 25.79 5.94 9.18
C PHE A 300 25.88 4.70 8.30
N ILE A 301 24.87 4.45 7.48
CA ILE A 301 24.92 3.43 6.43
C ILE A 301 25.46 4.08 5.14
N PRO A 302 26.61 3.61 4.62
CA PRO A 302 27.24 4.24 3.46
C PRO A 302 26.34 4.29 2.23
N GLU A 303 26.40 5.40 1.50
CA GLU A 303 25.63 5.60 0.25
C GLU A 303 25.97 4.57 -0.83
N ALA A 304 27.19 4.02 -0.77
CA ALA A 304 27.60 2.92 -1.64
C ALA A 304 26.73 1.66 -1.49
N VAL A 305 26.06 1.52 -0.35
CA VAL A 305 25.10 0.45 -0.03
C VAL A 305 23.68 0.92 -0.35
N THR A 306 23.29 2.10 0.16
CA THR A 306 21.90 2.55 0.17
C THR A 306 21.38 2.99 -1.20
N SER A 307 22.19 3.71 -1.99
CA SER A 307 21.78 4.29 -3.28
C SER A 307 22.29 3.50 -4.49
N ALA A 308 22.34 2.17 -4.36
CA ALA A 308 22.87 1.26 -5.35
C ALA A 308 21.82 0.68 -6.32
N GLY A 309 20.56 1.13 -6.25
CA GLY A 309 19.49 0.53 -7.04
C GLY A 309 19.72 0.60 -8.54
N ALA A 310 20.10 1.76 -9.07
CA ALA A 310 20.40 1.92 -10.49
C ALA A 310 21.52 0.94 -10.97
N VAL A 311 22.62 0.83 -10.23
CA VAL A 311 23.73 -0.07 -10.65
C VAL A 311 23.40 -1.56 -10.50
N ILE A 312 22.45 -1.91 -9.61
CA ILE A 312 21.91 -3.27 -9.50
C ILE A 312 21.04 -3.57 -10.73
N VAL A 313 20.20 -2.61 -11.14
CA VAL A 313 19.39 -2.69 -12.37
C VAL A 313 20.30 -2.85 -13.59
N ASP A 314 21.35 -2.02 -13.73
CA ASP A 314 22.31 -2.10 -14.83
C ASP A 314 22.98 -3.48 -14.90
N SER A 315 23.30 -4.07 -13.74
CA SER A 315 23.83 -5.43 -13.66
C SER A 315 22.83 -6.46 -14.17
N VAL A 316 21.55 -6.34 -13.81
CA VAL A 316 20.48 -7.25 -14.28
C VAL A 316 20.22 -7.07 -15.78
N GLU A 317 20.15 -5.83 -16.26
CA GLU A 317 19.96 -5.48 -17.67
C GLU A 317 21.05 -6.11 -18.55
N PHE A 318 22.30 -6.12 -18.06
CA PHE A 318 23.43 -6.70 -18.77
C PHE A 318 23.51 -8.23 -18.65
N TYR A 319 23.51 -8.77 -17.43
CA TYR A 319 23.79 -10.20 -17.19
C TYR A 319 22.56 -11.11 -17.27
N ALA A 320 21.35 -10.56 -17.19
CA ALA A 320 20.09 -11.30 -17.19
C ALA A 320 19.05 -10.63 -18.12
N ASN A 321 19.50 -10.10 -19.26
CA ASN A 321 18.69 -9.32 -20.19
C ASN A 321 17.36 -9.98 -20.58
N ALA A 322 17.37 -11.29 -20.84
CA ALA A 322 16.16 -12.03 -21.19
C ALA A 322 15.12 -12.08 -20.06
N GLN A 323 15.57 -12.08 -18.80
CA GLN A 323 14.71 -12.01 -17.61
C GLN A 323 14.30 -10.57 -17.34
N PHE A 324 15.21 -9.61 -17.51
CA PHE A 324 14.96 -8.18 -17.37
C PHE A 324 13.81 -7.71 -18.26
N ILE A 325 13.85 -8.04 -19.56
CA ILE A 325 12.80 -7.68 -20.53
C ILE A 325 11.44 -8.29 -20.18
N LYS A 326 11.42 -9.45 -19.50
CA LYS A 326 10.20 -10.19 -19.14
C LYS A 326 9.75 -9.96 -17.70
N CYS A 327 10.47 -9.17 -16.92
CA CYS A 327 10.12 -8.96 -15.53
C CYS A 327 9.09 -7.85 -15.41
N VAL A 328 8.25 -7.97 -14.40
CA VAL A 328 7.48 -6.83 -13.93
C VAL A 328 8.46 -5.95 -13.16
N PRO A 329 8.52 -4.62 -13.37
CA PRO A 329 9.47 -3.76 -12.67
C PRO A 329 9.48 -3.97 -11.15
N LEU A 330 8.32 -4.26 -10.57
CA LEU A 330 8.17 -4.55 -9.14
C LEU A 330 9.03 -5.74 -8.67
N GLU A 331 9.22 -6.78 -9.49
CA GLU A 331 10.13 -7.90 -9.18
C GLU A 331 11.57 -7.40 -8.97
N LEU A 332 12.02 -6.48 -9.83
CA LEU A 332 13.37 -5.94 -9.79
C LEU A 332 13.57 -4.96 -8.63
N TYR A 333 12.53 -4.19 -8.29
CA TYR A 333 12.53 -3.32 -7.13
C TYR A 333 12.64 -4.11 -5.82
N HIS A 334 11.87 -5.20 -5.68
CA HIS A 334 11.97 -6.07 -4.50
C HIS A 334 13.28 -6.86 -4.47
N PHE A 335 13.86 -7.24 -5.62
CA PHE A 335 15.20 -7.82 -5.67
C PHE A 335 16.24 -6.84 -5.12
N THR A 336 16.16 -5.59 -5.54
CA THR A 336 17.03 -4.51 -5.07
C THR A 336 16.91 -4.31 -3.57
N ARG A 337 15.68 -4.17 -3.05
CA ARG A 337 15.39 -4.05 -1.60
C ARG A 337 15.93 -5.24 -0.80
N HIS A 338 15.78 -6.46 -1.31
CA HIS A 338 16.28 -7.67 -0.66
C HIS A 338 17.81 -7.67 -0.55
N LEU A 339 18.50 -7.29 -1.63
CA LEU A 339 19.95 -7.23 -1.67
C LEU A 339 20.51 -6.16 -0.73
N THR A 340 19.94 -4.95 -0.75
CA THR A 340 20.43 -3.85 0.08
C THR A 340 20.13 -4.08 1.57
N ARG A 341 18.99 -4.71 1.92
CA ARG A 341 18.70 -5.19 3.28
C ARG A 341 19.75 -6.19 3.76
N SER A 342 19.99 -7.23 2.97
CA SER A 342 20.96 -8.28 3.30
C SER A 342 22.38 -7.72 3.44
N LYS A 343 22.78 -6.82 2.55
CA LYS A 343 24.10 -6.18 2.59
C LYS A 343 24.25 -5.26 3.79
N THR A 344 23.22 -4.50 4.14
CA THR A 344 23.24 -3.63 5.33
C THR A 344 23.40 -4.45 6.61
N LEU A 345 22.65 -5.56 6.76
CA LEU A 345 22.80 -6.49 7.88
C LEU A 345 24.22 -7.08 7.97
N GLU A 346 24.78 -7.52 6.84
CA GLU A 346 26.15 -8.03 6.78
C GLU A 346 27.17 -6.98 7.24
N ILE A 347 27.06 -5.75 6.74
CA ILE A 347 27.98 -4.66 7.05
C ILE A 347 27.88 -4.27 8.53
N MET A 348 26.68 -4.15 9.09
CA MET A 348 26.51 -3.78 10.49
C MET A 348 27.01 -4.88 11.43
N ARG A 349 26.71 -6.15 11.14
CA ARG A 349 27.28 -7.29 11.90
C ARG A 349 28.80 -7.34 11.81
N THR A 350 29.35 -7.02 10.65
CA THR A 350 30.81 -6.94 10.43
C THR A 350 31.40 -5.76 11.22
N ALA A 351 30.75 -4.60 11.21
CA ALA A 351 31.14 -3.43 11.98
C ALA A 351 31.20 -3.76 13.47
N ASP A 352 30.18 -4.41 14.01
CA ASP A 352 30.12 -4.85 15.41
C ASP A 352 31.25 -5.84 15.72
N LYS A 353 31.43 -6.86 14.87
CA LYS A 353 32.48 -7.88 15.03
C LYS A 353 33.89 -7.28 15.09
N TYR A 354 34.18 -6.32 14.22
CA TYR A 354 35.51 -5.70 14.12
C TYR A 354 35.62 -4.38 14.90
N LYS A 355 34.59 -4.03 15.69
CA LYS A 355 34.51 -2.79 16.49
C LYS A 355 34.84 -1.54 15.66
N THR A 356 34.25 -1.47 14.47
CA THR A 356 34.40 -0.36 13.54
C THR A 356 33.02 0.19 13.18
N THR A 357 33.00 1.22 12.34
CA THR A 357 31.76 1.80 11.79
C THR A 357 31.30 1.01 10.57
N PRO A 358 30.00 1.08 10.17
CA PRO A 358 29.55 0.48 8.92
C PRO A 358 30.39 0.90 7.70
N ARG A 359 30.81 2.18 7.64
CA ARG A 359 31.73 2.69 6.61
C ARG A 359 33.10 2.01 6.66
N GLY A 360 33.65 1.78 7.85
CA GLY A 360 34.92 1.08 8.04
C GLY A 360 34.84 -0.43 7.79
N ALA A 361 33.66 -1.02 7.95
CA ALA A 361 33.42 -2.44 7.64
C ALA A 361 33.25 -2.70 6.13
N LEU A 362 32.90 -1.69 5.34
CA LEU A 362 32.61 -1.83 3.91
C LEU A 362 33.71 -2.59 3.13
N PRO A 363 35.01 -2.25 3.25
CA PRO A 363 36.06 -2.97 2.53
C PRO A 363 36.20 -4.44 2.97
N LEU A 364 35.87 -4.75 4.22
CA LEU A 364 35.93 -6.12 4.77
C LEU A 364 34.84 -7.02 4.17
N THR A 365 33.71 -6.43 3.79
CA THR A 365 32.59 -7.13 3.12
C THR A 365 32.74 -7.25 1.61
N TRP A 366 33.70 -6.55 1.00
CA TRP A 366 34.03 -6.70 -0.42
C TRP A 366 34.77 -8.01 -0.65
N GLU A 367 35.78 -8.29 0.16
CA GLU A 367 36.70 -9.43 -0.04
C GLU A 367 35.95 -10.78 -0.14
N THR A 368 34.82 -10.91 0.55
CA THR A 368 33.96 -12.10 0.51
C THR A 368 33.28 -12.34 -0.84
N LEU A 369 33.21 -11.32 -1.71
CA LEU A 369 32.59 -11.38 -3.03
C LEU A 369 33.58 -11.73 -4.15
N LYS A 370 34.90 -11.75 -3.88
CA LYS A 370 35.89 -12.09 -4.90
C LYS A 370 35.65 -13.49 -5.46
N GLY A 371 35.60 -13.61 -6.78
CA GLY A 371 35.32 -14.87 -7.48
C GLY A 371 33.85 -15.27 -7.55
N SER A 372 32.93 -14.48 -6.99
CA SER A 372 31.49 -14.72 -7.13
C SER A 372 30.95 -14.20 -8.46
N GLU A 373 29.85 -14.78 -8.94
CA GLU A 373 29.16 -14.29 -10.15
C GLU A 373 28.56 -12.90 -9.91
N PRO A 374 28.47 -12.05 -10.95
CA PRO A 374 27.84 -10.74 -10.87
C PRO A 374 26.43 -10.79 -10.32
N VAL A 375 26.03 -9.82 -9.48
CA VAL A 375 24.70 -9.84 -8.84
C VAL A 375 23.54 -9.94 -9.83
N GLY A 376 23.66 -9.30 -11.00
CA GLY A 376 22.64 -9.33 -12.04
C GLY A 376 22.31 -10.74 -12.54
N SER A 377 23.30 -11.62 -12.63
CA SER A 377 23.12 -13.01 -13.06
C SER A 377 22.23 -13.82 -12.10
N ARG A 378 22.11 -13.39 -10.84
CA ARG A 378 21.34 -14.08 -9.80
C ARG A 378 19.85 -13.75 -9.86
N PHE A 379 19.46 -12.70 -10.61
CA PHE A 379 18.08 -12.21 -10.64
C PHE A 379 17.09 -13.27 -11.12
N GLY A 380 17.41 -14.02 -12.19
CA GLY A 380 16.51 -15.05 -12.73
C GLY A 380 16.20 -16.16 -11.72
N LYS A 381 17.23 -16.61 -10.97
CA LYS A 381 17.06 -17.59 -9.90
C LYS A 381 16.27 -17.02 -8.73
N TRP A 382 16.62 -15.82 -8.27
CA TRP A 382 15.91 -15.15 -7.19
C TRP A 382 14.43 -14.96 -7.51
N ARG A 383 14.11 -14.52 -8.73
CA ARG A 383 12.74 -14.36 -9.23
C ARG A 383 11.95 -15.66 -9.16
N PHE A 384 12.55 -16.76 -9.60
CA PHE A 384 11.91 -18.08 -9.55
C PHE A 384 11.66 -18.56 -8.12
N GLU A 385 12.60 -18.30 -7.21
CA GLU A 385 12.52 -18.75 -5.81
C GLU A 385 11.61 -17.88 -4.93
N ASN A 386 11.38 -16.62 -5.30
CA ASN A 386 10.69 -15.63 -4.45
C ASN A 386 9.31 -15.20 -4.99
N THR A 387 8.91 -15.66 -6.18
CA THR A 387 7.59 -15.37 -6.75
C THR A 387 6.69 -16.60 -6.71
N MET A 388 5.60 -16.50 -5.96
CA MET A 388 4.52 -17.49 -5.94
C MET A 388 3.58 -17.27 -7.12
N ARG A 389 2.99 -18.36 -7.65
CA ARG A 389 1.96 -18.31 -8.68
C ARG A 389 0.66 -18.87 -8.13
N VAL A 390 -0.43 -18.13 -8.33
CA VAL A 390 -1.78 -18.53 -7.93
C VAL A 390 -2.78 -18.22 -9.04
N ASP A 391 -3.87 -18.98 -9.11
CA ASP A 391 -4.96 -18.69 -10.05
C ASP A 391 -5.79 -17.49 -9.57
N VAL A 392 -6.05 -17.40 -8.26
CA VAL A 392 -6.81 -16.30 -7.65
C VAL A 392 -6.12 -15.80 -6.37
N LEU A 393 -5.81 -14.50 -6.34
CA LEU A 393 -5.47 -13.78 -5.12
C LEU A 393 -6.71 -13.04 -4.59
N ILE A 394 -6.99 -13.13 -3.30
CA ILE A 394 -8.07 -12.42 -2.63
C ILE A 394 -7.46 -11.49 -1.59
N ALA A 395 -7.62 -10.18 -1.76
CA ALA A 395 -7.18 -9.18 -0.79
C ALA A 395 -8.35 -8.80 0.14
N GLY A 396 -8.21 -9.13 1.42
CA GLY A 396 -9.20 -8.88 2.47
C GLY A 396 -9.87 -10.16 2.96
N GLY A 397 -9.61 -10.53 4.21
CA GLY A 397 -10.16 -11.66 4.94
C GLY A 397 -11.45 -11.35 5.70
N GLY A 398 -12.28 -10.44 5.19
CA GLY A 398 -13.63 -10.21 5.70
C GLY A 398 -14.61 -11.32 5.29
N ILE A 399 -15.90 -11.15 5.62
CA ILE A 399 -16.92 -12.17 5.31
C ILE A 399 -16.99 -12.53 3.82
N ALA A 400 -16.91 -11.54 2.92
CA ALA A 400 -16.97 -11.76 1.48
C ALA A 400 -15.72 -12.47 0.94
N GLY A 401 -14.53 -12.08 1.39
CA GLY A 401 -13.28 -12.71 0.99
C GLY A 401 -13.17 -14.16 1.49
N CYS A 402 -13.53 -14.42 2.75
CA CYS A 402 -13.58 -15.77 3.31
C CYS A 402 -14.61 -16.65 2.59
N ALA A 403 -15.79 -16.10 2.28
CA ALA A 403 -16.82 -16.81 1.54
C ALA A 403 -16.37 -17.12 0.10
N ALA A 404 -15.77 -16.15 -0.60
CA ALA A 404 -15.26 -16.35 -1.95
C ALA A 404 -14.16 -17.41 -1.99
N ALA A 405 -13.24 -17.39 -1.03
CA ALA A 405 -12.21 -18.42 -0.87
C ALA A 405 -12.84 -19.81 -0.68
N TYR A 406 -13.84 -19.93 0.20
CA TYR A 406 -14.52 -21.20 0.42
C TYR A 406 -15.26 -21.67 -0.83
N GLU A 407 -15.99 -20.81 -1.54
CA GLU A 407 -16.70 -21.19 -2.76
C GLU A 407 -15.75 -21.59 -3.90
N LEU A 408 -14.65 -20.84 -4.10
CA LEU A 408 -13.62 -21.19 -5.09
C LEU A 408 -12.97 -22.54 -4.79
N SER A 409 -12.77 -22.88 -3.51
CA SER A 409 -12.22 -24.18 -3.09
C SER A 409 -13.13 -25.38 -3.37
N LYS A 410 -14.39 -25.15 -3.76
CA LYS A 410 -15.32 -26.20 -4.19
C LYS A 410 -15.26 -26.45 -5.69
N ASP A 411 -14.60 -25.58 -6.46
CA ASP A 411 -14.51 -25.73 -7.90
C ASP A 411 -13.76 -27.01 -8.28
N SER A 412 -14.36 -27.82 -9.15
CA SER A 412 -13.80 -29.06 -9.67
C SER A 412 -12.44 -28.89 -10.38
N ARG A 413 -12.16 -27.70 -10.90
CA ARG A 413 -10.88 -27.35 -11.53
C ARG A 413 -9.74 -27.18 -10.53
N GLN A 414 -10.07 -27.07 -9.23
CA GLN A 414 -9.12 -26.91 -8.13
C GLN A 414 -8.14 -25.74 -8.36
N PRO A 415 -8.65 -24.50 -8.54
CA PRO A 415 -7.77 -23.35 -8.66
C PRO A 415 -6.94 -23.17 -7.39
N SER A 416 -5.68 -22.79 -7.55
CA SER A 416 -4.83 -22.33 -6.46
C SER A 416 -5.31 -20.95 -5.99
N VAL A 417 -5.76 -20.87 -4.73
CA VAL A 417 -6.33 -19.65 -4.14
C VAL A 417 -5.49 -19.22 -2.96
N MET A 418 -5.15 -17.94 -2.91
CA MET A 418 -4.51 -17.30 -1.76
C MET A 418 -5.37 -16.15 -1.24
N VAL A 419 -5.54 -16.06 0.08
CA VAL A 419 -6.13 -14.90 0.75
C VAL A 419 -5.03 -14.17 1.49
N CYS A 420 -4.86 -12.87 1.24
CA CYS A 420 -4.01 -12.00 2.05
C CYS A 420 -4.86 -11.07 2.91
N GLU A 421 -4.57 -11.06 4.21
CA GLU A 421 -5.21 -10.21 5.21
C GLU A 421 -4.13 -9.44 5.97
N ARG A 422 -4.34 -8.12 6.12
CA ARG A 422 -3.40 -7.25 6.82
C ARG A 422 -3.38 -7.52 8.32
N GLY A 423 -4.50 -7.96 8.88
CA GLY A 423 -4.63 -8.31 10.28
C GLY A 423 -3.97 -9.65 10.65
N ALA A 424 -3.78 -9.86 11.94
CA ALA A 424 -3.27 -11.13 12.48
C ALA A 424 -4.27 -12.30 12.37
N THR A 425 -5.54 -12.00 12.08
CA THR A 425 -6.63 -12.97 11.90
C THR A 425 -7.58 -12.48 10.80
N VAL A 426 -8.50 -13.34 10.36
CA VAL A 426 -9.61 -12.92 9.49
C VAL A 426 -10.53 -11.96 10.24
N ALA A 427 -11.06 -10.96 9.52
CA ALA A 427 -11.87 -9.89 10.09
C ALA A 427 -11.25 -9.29 11.36
N PRO A 428 -10.06 -8.62 11.25
CA PRO A 428 -9.38 -8.02 12.39
C PRO A 428 -10.24 -6.97 13.10
N GLU A 429 -9.83 -6.53 14.30
CA GLU A 429 -10.65 -5.70 15.19
C GLU A 429 -11.22 -4.43 14.54
N ASP A 430 -10.45 -3.84 13.64
CA ASP A 430 -10.77 -2.62 12.91
C ASP A 430 -11.55 -2.87 11.60
N ALA A 431 -11.80 -4.13 11.22
CA ALA A 431 -12.62 -4.49 10.07
C ALA A 431 -14.12 -4.39 10.37
N SER A 432 -14.90 -3.91 9.40
CA SER A 432 -16.37 -3.85 9.48
C SER A 432 -17.06 -5.22 9.62
N SER A 433 -16.33 -6.32 9.34
CA SER A 433 -16.81 -7.69 9.55
C SER A 433 -16.62 -8.20 10.99
N ASN A 434 -15.87 -7.50 11.84
CA ASN A 434 -15.54 -7.95 13.19
C ASN A 434 -16.67 -7.72 14.21
N GLY A 435 -16.78 -8.59 15.19
CA GLY A 435 -17.66 -8.46 16.35
C GLY A 435 -18.61 -9.64 16.51
N ASP A 436 -19.27 -9.68 17.67
CA ASP A 436 -19.95 -10.88 18.15
C ASP A 436 -21.11 -11.33 17.27
N SER A 437 -21.93 -10.38 16.80
CA SER A 437 -23.20 -10.68 16.15
C SER A 437 -23.52 -9.76 14.97
N ARG A 438 -24.28 -10.30 14.02
CA ARG A 438 -24.80 -9.64 12.81
C ARG A 438 -26.25 -10.03 12.58
N MET A 439 -27.10 -9.10 12.14
CA MET A 439 -28.51 -9.39 11.91
C MET A 439 -28.71 -10.28 10.69
N PHE A 440 -29.64 -11.23 10.76
CA PHE A 440 -30.15 -12.02 9.64
C PHE A 440 -31.67 -11.82 9.57
N ARG A 441 -32.20 -11.42 8.40
CA ARG A 441 -33.63 -11.14 8.21
C ARG A 441 -34.01 -11.13 6.73
N ARG A 442 -35.22 -11.55 6.39
CA ARG A 442 -35.82 -11.39 5.05
C ARG A 442 -36.75 -10.17 4.95
N MET A 443 -37.08 -9.56 6.08
CA MET A 443 -37.98 -8.42 6.23
C MET A 443 -37.39 -7.12 5.63
N TYR A 444 -37.45 -6.92 4.31
CA TYR A 444 -36.97 -5.72 3.60
C TYR A 444 -38.12 -5.01 2.87
N SER A 445 -38.09 -3.67 2.75
CA SER A 445 -39.00 -2.91 1.87
C SER A 445 -38.73 -3.15 0.38
N ASP A 446 -37.57 -3.70 0.04
CA ASP A 446 -37.21 -4.07 -1.33
C ASP A 446 -37.31 -5.60 -1.51
N PRO A 447 -38.24 -6.09 -2.34
CA PRO A 447 -38.40 -7.52 -2.57
C PRO A 447 -37.14 -8.20 -3.13
N PHE A 448 -36.29 -7.48 -3.86
CA PHE A 448 -35.03 -8.01 -4.40
C PHE A 448 -34.14 -8.54 -3.27
N TYR A 449 -33.93 -7.75 -2.21
CA TYR A 449 -33.12 -8.16 -1.07
C TYR A 449 -33.77 -9.29 -0.25
N SER A 450 -35.10 -9.32 -0.17
CA SER A 450 -35.82 -10.42 0.49
C SER A 450 -35.63 -11.76 -0.24
N HIS A 451 -35.65 -11.74 -1.58
CA HIS A 451 -35.33 -12.90 -2.40
C HIS A 451 -33.87 -13.35 -2.23
N LEU A 452 -32.91 -12.43 -2.36
CA LEU A 452 -31.49 -12.75 -2.16
C LEU A 452 -31.21 -13.33 -0.78
N GLN A 453 -31.91 -12.86 0.25
CA GLN A 453 -31.72 -13.41 1.59
C GLN A 453 -32.25 -14.84 1.71
N SER A 454 -33.31 -15.18 0.98
CA SER A 454 -33.82 -16.55 0.94
C SER A 454 -32.79 -17.51 0.34
N ASP A 455 -32.06 -17.08 -0.71
CA ASP A 455 -30.93 -17.83 -1.27
C ASP A 455 -29.77 -17.93 -0.27
N ALA A 456 -29.43 -16.82 0.39
CA ALA A 456 -28.38 -16.80 1.39
C ALA A 456 -28.67 -17.73 2.58
N LEU A 457 -29.94 -17.87 2.98
CA LEU A 457 -30.36 -18.76 4.07
C LEU A 457 -30.00 -20.22 3.79
N ALA A 458 -30.32 -20.71 2.59
CA ALA A 458 -30.00 -22.08 2.20
C ALA A 458 -28.48 -22.33 2.24
N MET A 459 -27.69 -21.33 1.84
CA MET A 459 -26.24 -21.40 1.85
C MET A 459 -25.64 -21.28 3.26
N TRP A 460 -26.25 -20.53 4.17
CA TRP A 460 -25.87 -20.55 5.59
C TRP A 460 -26.07 -21.94 6.19
N ASP A 461 -27.20 -22.59 5.91
CA ASP A 461 -27.47 -23.96 6.37
C ASP A 461 -26.41 -24.94 5.82
N GLU A 462 -25.92 -24.75 4.58
CA GLU A 462 -24.80 -25.52 4.02
C GLU A 462 -23.48 -25.29 4.76
N VAL A 463 -23.13 -24.03 5.06
CA VAL A 463 -21.91 -23.67 5.80
C VAL A 463 -21.95 -24.27 7.21
N GLU A 464 -23.07 -24.17 7.92
CA GLU A 464 -23.24 -24.76 9.25
C GLU A 464 -23.06 -26.29 9.23
N ARG A 465 -23.64 -26.97 8.24
CA ARG A 465 -23.47 -28.43 8.08
C ARG A 465 -22.01 -28.81 7.82
N ALA A 466 -21.33 -28.07 6.96
CA ALA A 466 -19.93 -28.34 6.63
C ALA A 466 -18.98 -28.02 7.80
N TYR A 467 -19.26 -26.95 8.54
CA TYR A 467 -18.44 -26.53 9.68
C TYR A 467 -18.70 -27.38 10.94
N GLY A 468 -19.92 -27.90 11.09
CA GLY A 468 -20.33 -28.72 12.23
C GLY A 468 -20.79 -27.92 13.46
N LYS A 469 -21.02 -26.60 13.31
CA LYS A 469 -21.46 -25.71 14.39
C LYS A 469 -22.54 -24.75 13.88
N LYS A 470 -23.50 -24.44 14.73
CA LYS A 470 -24.52 -23.41 14.46
C LYS A 470 -23.90 -22.02 14.50
N LEU A 471 -24.10 -21.27 13.43
CA LEU A 471 -23.66 -19.89 13.22
C LEU A 471 -24.85 -18.93 13.21
N LEU A 472 -26.01 -19.37 12.74
CA LEU A 472 -27.26 -18.61 12.69
C LEU A 472 -28.20 -19.04 13.82
N LYS A 473 -28.44 -18.13 14.76
CA LYS A 473 -29.42 -18.27 15.84
C LYS A 473 -30.75 -17.67 15.42
N ARG A 474 -31.80 -18.49 15.25
CA ARG A 474 -33.13 -18.03 14.85
C ARG A 474 -34.01 -17.77 16.07
N HIS A 475 -34.05 -16.53 16.54
CA HIS A 475 -34.89 -16.07 17.66
C HIS A 475 -35.94 -15.03 17.22
N GLY A 476 -36.02 -14.75 15.92
CA GLY A 476 -36.87 -13.72 15.34
C GLY A 476 -36.33 -12.29 15.53
N LEU A 477 -36.94 -11.37 14.80
CA LEU A 477 -36.58 -9.95 14.77
C LEU A 477 -37.84 -9.08 14.83
N LEU A 478 -37.86 -8.13 15.76
CA LEU A 478 -38.91 -7.15 15.89
C LEU A 478 -38.49 -5.82 15.26
N PHE A 479 -39.17 -5.37 14.21
CA PHE A 479 -39.19 -3.96 13.87
C PHE A 479 -40.30 -3.30 14.68
N PHE A 480 -40.05 -2.17 15.33
CA PHE A 480 -41.09 -1.40 16.01
C PHE A 480 -40.77 0.09 16.07
N GLY A 481 -41.76 0.93 16.37
CA GLY A 481 -41.57 2.37 16.49
C GLY A 481 -42.63 3.17 15.74
N GLU A 482 -42.23 4.35 15.28
CA GLU A 482 -43.07 5.29 14.53
C GLU A 482 -43.27 4.82 13.08
N ASP A 483 -44.49 4.94 12.56
CA ASP A 483 -44.86 4.48 11.21
C ASP A 483 -44.43 5.46 10.09
N ASP A 484 -44.13 6.72 10.43
CA ASP A 484 -43.89 7.82 9.49
C ASP A 484 -42.44 8.34 9.52
N THR A 485 -41.46 7.43 9.64
CA THR A 485 -40.03 7.77 9.65
C THR A 485 -39.39 7.84 8.26
N GLY A 486 -40.12 7.46 7.21
CA GLY A 486 -39.59 7.30 5.86
C GLY A 486 -38.83 5.98 5.65
N GLU A 487 -38.37 5.74 4.42
CA GLU A 487 -37.56 4.57 4.07
C GLU A 487 -36.10 4.77 4.48
N THR A 488 -35.53 3.75 5.14
CA THR A 488 -34.11 3.70 5.48
C THR A 488 -33.40 2.60 4.68
N CYS A 489 -32.08 2.48 4.82
CA CYS A 489 -31.34 1.37 4.23
C CYS A 489 -31.79 -0.01 4.74
N GLU A 490 -32.31 -0.04 5.98
CA GLU A 490 -32.88 -1.24 6.58
C GLU A 490 -34.38 -1.42 6.22
N GLY A 491 -35.01 -0.42 5.59
CA GLY A 491 -36.42 -0.37 5.19
C GLY A 491 -37.28 0.52 6.09
N SER A 492 -38.59 0.32 6.05
CA SER A 492 -39.59 0.91 6.94
C SER A 492 -40.55 -0.18 7.43
N ILE A 493 -41.27 0.06 8.54
CA ILE A 493 -42.28 -0.90 9.02
C ILE A 493 -43.36 -1.15 7.96
N PRO A 494 -43.98 -0.13 7.34
CA PRO A 494 -45.01 -0.35 6.32
C PRO A 494 -44.47 -1.01 5.04
N GLY A 495 -43.30 -0.58 4.55
CA GLY A 495 -42.70 -1.13 3.34
C GLY A 495 -42.29 -2.59 3.50
N CYS A 496 -41.69 -2.93 4.65
CA CYS A 496 -41.37 -4.32 4.97
C CYS A 496 -42.63 -5.17 5.11
N GLU A 497 -43.69 -4.66 5.74
CA GLU A 497 -44.97 -5.38 5.85
C GLU A 497 -45.55 -5.72 4.48
N GLU A 498 -45.59 -4.76 3.55
CA GLU A 498 -46.09 -4.97 2.19
C GLU A 498 -45.32 -6.09 1.47
N VAL A 499 -43.99 -6.05 1.52
CA VAL A 499 -43.15 -7.08 0.90
C VAL A 499 -43.33 -8.43 1.57
N MET A 500 -43.41 -8.48 2.90
CA MET A 500 -43.60 -9.74 3.62
C MET A 500 -44.96 -10.37 3.34
N ASP A 501 -46.03 -9.57 3.27
CA ASP A 501 -47.37 -10.02 2.85
C ASP A 501 -47.33 -10.58 1.42
N LYS A 502 -46.70 -9.84 0.48
CA LYS A 502 -46.57 -10.24 -0.92
C LYS A 502 -45.77 -11.54 -1.10
N LEU A 503 -44.66 -11.68 -0.38
CA LEU A 503 -43.76 -12.84 -0.45
C LEU A 503 -44.18 -13.98 0.49
N LYS A 504 -45.26 -13.79 1.27
CA LYS A 504 -45.77 -14.77 2.25
C LYS A 504 -44.71 -15.20 3.27
N VAL A 505 -43.89 -14.24 3.71
CA VAL A 505 -42.92 -14.46 4.79
C VAL A 505 -43.69 -14.41 6.12
N ASP A 506 -43.57 -15.46 6.95
CA ASP A 506 -44.27 -15.57 8.22
C ASP A 506 -43.90 -14.43 9.19
N HIS A 507 -44.89 -13.62 9.54
CA HIS A 507 -44.74 -12.46 10.41
C HIS A 507 -45.99 -12.16 11.24
N ASP A 508 -45.79 -11.47 12.35
CA ASP A 508 -46.86 -10.99 13.22
C ASP A 508 -46.90 -9.45 13.23
N LYS A 509 -48.09 -8.86 13.07
CA LYS A 509 -48.33 -7.43 13.24
C LYS A 509 -48.70 -7.16 14.70
N LEU A 510 -47.98 -6.26 15.36
CA LEU A 510 -48.09 -6.02 16.80
C LEU A 510 -48.35 -4.52 17.05
N GLY A 511 -49.29 -4.21 17.94
CA GLY A 511 -49.38 -2.86 18.54
C GLY A 511 -48.57 -2.78 19.82
N SER A 512 -48.28 -1.56 20.30
CA SER A 512 -47.54 -1.30 21.54
C SER A 512 -47.89 -2.22 22.73
N LYS A 513 -49.18 -2.41 23.04
CA LYS A 513 -49.62 -3.33 24.12
C LYS A 513 -49.22 -4.80 23.88
N ALA A 514 -49.30 -5.27 22.63
CA ALA A 514 -48.92 -6.63 22.26
C ALA A 514 -47.40 -6.81 22.30
N ILE A 515 -46.63 -5.78 21.92
CA ILE A 515 -45.17 -5.75 22.06
C ILE A 515 -44.80 -5.87 23.53
N SER A 516 -45.35 -5.03 24.42
CA SER A 516 -45.06 -5.09 25.86
C SER A 516 -45.46 -6.43 26.50
N ALA A 517 -46.58 -7.03 26.05
CA ALA A 517 -47.01 -8.33 26.55
C ALA A 517 -46.07 -9.47 26.14
N ARG A 518 -45.59 -9.44 24.88
CA ARG A 518 -44.73 -10.49 24.31
C ARG A 518 -43.26 -10.32 24.68
N PHE A 519 -42.77 -9.09 24.70
CA PHE A 519 -41.38 -8.70 24.92
C PHE A 519 -41.31 -7.74 26.11
N ASN A 520 -41.61 -8.25 27.31
CA ASN A 520 -41.73 -7.43 28.53
C ASN A 520 -40.43 -6.76 29.02
N ALA A 521 -39.30 -6.99 28.34
CA ALA A 521 -38.08 -6.23 28.53
C ALA A 521 -38.11 -4.86 27.84
N LEU A 522 -38.96 -4.68 26.82
CA LEU A 522 -39.08 -3.45 26.04
C LEU A 522 -40.27 -2.59 26.51
N HIS A 523 -40.05 -1.29 26.53
CA HIS A 523 -41.04 -0.26 26.86
C HIS A 523 -41.37 0.60 25.63
N PRO A 524 -42.16 0.09 24.66
CA PRO A 524 -42.58 0.86 23.48
C PRO A 524 -43.46 2.07 23.86
N ARG A 525 -43.47 3.12 23.04
CA ARG A 525 -44.39 4.25 23.18
C ARG A 525 -45.82 3.81 22.87
N SER A 526 -46.82 4.54 23.36
CA SER A 526 -48.24 4.15 23.25
C SER A 526 -48.73 3.93 21.81
N ASN A 527 -48.13 4.65 20.85
CA ASN A 527 -48.51 4.65 19.45
C ASN A 527 -47.54 3.83 18.58
N ASP A 528 -46.56 3.16 19.17
CA ASP A 528 -45.63 2.33 18.40
C ASP A 528 -46.38 1.14 17.77
N ARG A 529 -46.08 0.91 16.50
CA ARG A 529 -46.41 -0.34 15.79
C ARG A 529 -45.20 -1.25 15.81
N GLY A 530 -45.41 -2.54 15.57
CA GLY A 530 -44.35 -3.48 15.30
C GLY A 530 -44.71 -4.55 14.30
N LEU A 531 -43.66 -5.12 13.72
CA LEU A 531 -43.66 -6.20 12.74
C LEU A 531 -42.61 -7.21 13.19
N PHE A 532 -43.01 -8.46 13.43
CA PHE A 532 -42.13 -9.49 13.95
C PHE A 532 -41.91 -10.61 12.92
N GLU A 533 -40.71 -10.73 12.37
CA GLU A 533 -40.30 -11.85 11.51
C GLU A 533 -39.83 -13.03 12.37
N LYS A 534 -40.52 -14.17 12.31
CA LYS A 534 -40.17 -15.35 13.14
C LYS A 534 -38.89 -16.06 12.68
N GLY A 535 -38.61 -16.04 11.37
CA GLY A 535 -37.46 -16.72 10.76
C GLY A 535 -36.13 -15.95 10.87
N ALA A 536 -36.16 -14.71 11.32
CA ALA A 536 -34.99 -13.86 11.48
C ALA A 536 -34.15 -14.23 12.72
N GLY A 537 -32.99 -13.60 12.87
CA GLY A 537 -32.13 -13.80 14.01
C GLY A 537 -30.74 -13.18 13.88
N SER A 538 -29.75 -13.79 14.53
CA SER A 538 -28.36 -13.32 14.52
C SER A 538 -27.40 -14.36 13.99
N ILE A 539 -26.41 -13.90 13.22
CA ILE A 539 -25.22 -14.67 12.83
C ILE A 539 -24.11 -14.32 13.80
N LEU A 540 -23.37 -15.34 14.27
CA LEU A 540 -22.12 -15.16 15.01
C LEU A 540 -21.07 -14.54 14.08
N GLY A 541 -20.77 -13.25 14.24
CA GLY A 541 -20.03 -12.43 13.28
C GLY A 541 -18.61 -12.94 13.01
N SER A 542 -17.68 -12.67 13.92
CA SER A 542 -16.29 -13.11 13.75
C SER A 542 -16.18 -14.64 13.56
N GLU A 543 -17.00 -15.43 14.26
CA GLU A 543 -17.03 -16.90 14.11
C GLU A 543 -17.41 -17.33 12.68
N ALA A 544 -18.33 -16.65 12.00
CA ALA A 544 -18.71 -17.00 10.64
C ALA A 544 -17.57 -16.78 9.63
N CYS A 545 -16.81 -15.70 9.77
CA CYS A 545 -15.59 -15.47 8.99
C CYS A 545 -14.58 -16.59 9.24
N HIS A 546 -14.32 -16.93 10.50
CA HIS A 546 -13.42 -18.02 10.89
C HIS A 546 -13.88 -19.38 10.34
N ALA A 547 -15.18 -19.67 10.39
CA ALA A 547 -15.76 -20.91 9.89
C ALA A 547 -15.48 -21.10 8.39
N MET A 548 -15.74 -20.06 7.58
CA MET A 548 -15.49 -20.10 6.13
C MET A 548 -14.00 -20.17 5.81
N ALA A 549 -13.17 -19.38 6.51
CA ALA A 549 -11.72 -19.43 6.34
C ALA A 549 -11.16 -20.83 6.68
N SER A 550 -11.64 -21.44 7.78
CA SER A 550 -11.26 -22.80 8.18
C SER A 550 -11.70 -23.85 7.16
N LEU A 551 -12.92 -23.71 6.62
CA LEU A 551 -13.41 -24.60 5.56
C LEU A 551 -12.59 -24.46 4.27
N ALA A 552 -12.24 -23.23 3.87
CA ALA A 552 -11.39 -22.97 2.72
C ALA A 552 -9.98 -23.56 2.92
N SER A 553 -9.37 -23.32 4.09
CA SER A 553 -8.03 -23.83 4.42
C SER A 553 -7.97 -25.36 4.42
N ARG A 554 -9.00 -26.04 4.97
CA ARG A 554 -9.13 -27.51 4.90
C ARG A 554 -9.19 -28.08 3.48
N ARG A 555 -9.47 -27.23 2.49
CA ARG A 555 -9.53 -27.55 1.06
C ARG A 555 -8.32 -27.04 0.27
N GLY A 556 -7.28 -26.57 0.96
CA GLY A 556 -6.00 -26.20 0.34
C GLY A 556 -5.85 -24.71 -0.01
N VAL A 557 -6.77 -23.85 0.41
CA VAL A 557 -6.59 -22.39 0.26
C VAL A 557 -5.47 -21.91 1.18
N ASP A 558 -4.53 -21.12 0.62
CA ASP A 558 -3.43 -20.50 1.35
C ASP A 558 -3.91 -19.20 2.03
N LEU A 559 -3.88 -19.17 3.37
CA LEU A 559 -4.28 -18.00 4.15
C LEU A 559 -3.03 -17.31 4.72
N ARG A 560 -2.80 -16.06 4.30
CA ARG A 560 -1.68 -15.23 4.75
C ARG A 560 -2.19 -14.10 5.63
N PHE A 561 -1.76 -14.10 6.90
CA PHE A 561 -2.05 -13.07 7.90
C PHE A 561 -0.85 -12.16 8.09
N ASN A 562 -1.07 -10.95 8.62
CA ASN A 562 -0.06 -9.89 8.66
C ASN A 562 0.54 -9.65 7.26
N ALA A 563 -0.30 -9.81 6.23
CA ALA A 563 0.08 -9.78 4.83
C ALA A 563 -0.71 -8.68 4.10
N PRO A 564 -0.47 -7.40 4.41
CA PRO A 564 -1.09 -6.30 3.68
C PRO A 564 -0.66 -6.35 2.21
N LEU A 565 -1.58 -6.00 1.30
CA LEU A 565 -1.25 -5.75 -0.10
C LEU A 565 -0.49 -4.42 -0.20
N GLU A 566 0.82 -4.49 -0.46
CA GLU A 566 1.71 -3.31 -0.50
C GLU A 566 1.68 -2.60 -1.84
N SER A 567 1.68 -3.38 -2.91
CA SER A 567 1.76 -2.89 -4.28
C SER A 567 1.23 -3.96 -5.23
N MET A 568 0.71 -3.50 -6.37
CA MET A 568 0.28 -4.39 -7.43
C MET A 568 0.37 -3.69 -8.79
N VAL A 569 0.52 -4.49 -9.84
CA VAL A 569 0.56 -4.05 -11.24
C VAL A 569 -0.20 -5.06 -12.09
N GLU A 570 -1.06 -4.57 -12.97
CA GLU A 570 -1.71 -5.39 -13.99
C GLU A 570 -0.74 -5.75 -15.10
N LEU A 571 -0.84 -6.99 -15.57
CA LEU A 571 0.08 -7.51 -16.56
C LEU A 571 -0.51 -7.37 -17.96
N SER A 572 0.33 -6.95 -18.91
CA SER A 572 -0.04 -6.94 -20.33
C SER A 572 -0.37 -8.34 -20.87
N SER A 573 0.13 -9.40 -20.22
CA SER A 573 -0.21 -10.79 -20.51
C SER A 573 -1.54 -11.26 -19.90
N GLY A 574 -2.23 -10.41 -19.15
CA GLY A 574 -3.33 -10.79 -18.27
C GLY A 574 -2.84 -11.22 -16.88
N GLY A 575 -3.67 -10.96 -15.87
CA GLY A 575 -3.40 -11.20 -14.46
C GLY A 575 -2.83 -9.98 -13.73
N VAL A 576 -2.49 -10.19 -12.46
CA VAL A 576 -1.95 -9.18 -11.56
C VAL A 576 -0.68 -9.71 -10.91
N PHE A 577 0.35 -8.88 -10.83
CA PHE A 577 1.51 -9.12 -9.99
C PHE A 577 1.41 -8.26 -8.73
N ALA A 578 1.60 -8.84 -7.55
CA ALA A 578 1.40 -8.20 -6.26
C ALA A 578 2.53 -8.52 -5.28
N ALA A 579 2.80 -7.60 -4.36
CA ALA A 579 3.62 -7.84 -3.17
C ALA A 579 2.76 -7.78 -1.91
N ILE A 580 2.89 -8.78 -1.03
CA ILE A 580 2.14 -8.88 0.23
C ILE A 580 3.08 -9.13 1.41
N GLY A 581 2.90 -8.53 2.60
CA GLY A 581 3.70 -8.90 3.80
C GLY A 581 4.43 -7.78 4.54
N GLY A 582 4.33 -6.54 4.11
CA GLY A 582 5.03 -5.38 4.67
C GLY A 582 6.55 -5.49 4.55
N GLU A 583 7.24 -5.68 5.67
CA GLU A 583 8.70 -5.64 5.74
C GLU A 583 9.39 -6.77 4.95
N ASN A 584 8.74 -7.93 4.86
CA ASN A 584 9.24 -9.12 4.16
C ASN A 584 8.20 -9.60 3.13
N PRO A 585 8.14 -8.92 1.97
CA PRO A 585 7.09 -9.17 1.00
C PRO A 585 7.25 -10.54 0.33
N ILE A 586 6.13 -11.23 0.19
CA ILE A 586 5.92 -12.37 -0.70
C ILE A 586 5.45 -11.79 -2.04
N LEU A 587 6.13 -12.16 -3.11
CA LEU A 587 5.74 -11.77 -4.45
C LEU A 587 4.76 -12.79 -5.01
N VAL A 588 3.67 -12.32 -5.61
CA VAL A 588 2.56 -13.15 -6.08
C VAL A 588 2.20 -12.75 -7.50
N HIS A 589 2.28 -13.70 -8.42
CA HIS A 589 1.67 -13.59 -9.74
C HIS A 589 0.33 -14.33 -9.71
N ALA A 590 -0.76 -13.57 -9.79
CA ALA A 590 -2.12 -14.05 -9.74
C ALA A 590 -2.78 -13.97 -11.13
N GLY A 591 -3.43 -15.05 -11.57
CA GLY A 591 -4.22 -15.01 -12.80
C GLY A 591 -5.41 -14.06 -12.71
N LYS A 592 -5.97 -13.90 -11.50
CA LYS A 592 -7.09 -13.02 -11.18
C LYS A 592 -6.95 -12.46 -9.75
N LEU A 593 -7.54 -11.29 -9.50
CA LEU A 593 -7.59 -10.63 -8.20
C LEU A 593 -9.04 -10.37 -7.77
N ILE A 594 -9.37 -10.69 -6.52
CA ILE A 594 -10.59 -10.22 -5.84
C ILE A 594 -10.19 -9.22 -4.76
N LEU A 595 -10.62 -7.97 -4.90
CA LEU A 595 -10.49 -6.93 -3.88
C LEU A 595 -11.75 -6.91 -3.00
N SER A 596 -11.67 -7.43 -1.79
CA SER A 596 -12.75 -7.43 -0.79
C SER A 596 -12.32 -6.71 0.50
N ALA A 597 -11.69 -5.56 0.33
CA ALA A 597 -11.02 -4.81 1.39
C ALA A 597 -11.92 -3.79 2.12
N GLY A 598 -13.24 -3.77 1.83
CA GLY A 598 -14.18 -2.87 2.50
C GLY A 598 -13.75 -1.40 2.39
N ALA A 599 -13.58 -0.73 3.53
CA ALA A 599 -13.20 0.68 3.58
C ALA A 599 -11.82 0.98 2.95
N TRP A 600 -10.93 -0.01 2.89
CA TRP A 600 -9.61 0.10 2.27
C TRP A 600 -9.62 -0.09 0.74
N THR A 601 -10.79 -0.26 0.11
CA THR A 601 -10.88 -0.54 -1.33
C THR A 601 -10.27 0.57 -2.18
N ASN A 602 -10.74 1.82 -2.07
CA ASN A 602 -10.21 2.93 -2.87
C ASN A 602 -8.70 3.18 -2.68
N PRO A 603 -8.13 3.14 -1.45
CA PRO A 603 -6.67 3.15 -1.27
C PRO A 603 -5.96 2.11 -2.14
N LEU A 604 -6.43 0.86 -2.15
CA LEU A 604 -5.81 -0.18 -2.96
C LEU A 604 -6.01 0.05 -4.46
N LEU A 605 -7.16 0.59 -4.89
CA LEU A 605 -7.43 0.90 -6.29
C LEU A 605 -6.45 1.93 -6.87
N THR A 606 -5.88 2.82 -6.05
CA THR A 606 -4.86 3.78 -6.51
C THR A 606 -3.58 3.12 -7.02
N MET A 607 -3.34 1.84 -6.71
CA MET A 607 -2.19 1.08 -7.21
C MET A 607 -2.39 0.59 -8.65
N LEU A 608 -3.63 0.55 -9.16
CA LEU A 608 -3.91 0.10 -10.52
C LEU A 608 -3.67 1.21 -11.55
N ARG A 609 -3.49 0.81 -12.81
CA ARG A 609 -3.32 1.74 -13.92
C ARG A 609 -4.54 2.67 -14.01
N GLY A 610 -4.30 3.98 -14.10
CA GLY A 610 -5.38 4.98 -14.12
C GLY A 610 -6.03 5.26 -12.76
N ARG A 611 -5.58 4.63 -11.67
CA ARG A 611 -6.02 4.94 -10.30
C ARG A 611 -7.55 5.05 -10.15
N PRO A 612 -8.32 4.02 -10.56
CA PRO A 612 -9.77 4.07 -10.59
C PRO A 612 -10.37 4.37 -9.20
N GLN A 613 -11.49 5.10 -9.17
CA GLN A 613 -12.18 5.45 -7.93
C GLN A 613 -13.67 5.08 -7.96
N LEU A 614 -14.14 4.64 -6.80
CA LEU A 614 -15.54 4.39 -6.52
C LEU A 614 -16.08 5.48 -5.58
N ASN A 615 -17.31 5.94 -5.84
CA ASN A 615 -18.03 6.88 -4.99
C ASN A 615 -18.50 6.13 -3.74
N LEU A 616 -17.64 6.13 -2.73
CA LEU A 616 -17.85 5.46 -1.46
C LEU A 616 -17.76 6.48 -0.34
N ASP A 617 -18.73 6.42 0.57
CA ASP A 617 -18.72 7.17 1.82
C ASP A 617 -18.33 6.23 2.95
N ILE A 618 -17.41 6.68 3.81
CA ILE A 618 -17.05 5.95 5.03
C ILE A 618 -17.75 6.61 6.21
N GLN A 619 -18.74 5.91 6.74
CA GLN A 619 -19.55 6.37 7.87
C GLN A 619 -19.08 5.73 9.17
N SER A 620 -19.07 6.52 10.24
CA SER A 620 -18.83 6.03 11.60
C SER A 620 -20.11 5.40 12.13
N VAL A 621 -20.09 4.18 12.65
CA VAL A 621 -21.26 3.54 13.29
C VAL A 621 -20.95 3.25 14.75
N CYS A 622 -21.79 3.76 15.64
CA CYS A 622 -21.62 3.63 17.09
C CYS A 622 -22.57 2.59 17.69
N TRP A 623 -22.02 1.70 18.51
CA TRP A 623 -22.78 0.72 19.28
C TRP A 623 -22.09 0.44 20.62
N GLY A 624 -22.81 -0.15 21.57
CA GLY A 624 -22.29 -0.43 22.91
C GLY A 624 -22.91 -1.66 23.54
N HIS A 625 -22.26 -2.13 24.60
CA HIS A 625 -22.77 -3.18 25.47
C HIS A 625 -23.39 -2.57 26.72
N TYR A 626 -24.59 -3.04 27.08
CA TYR A 626 -25.39 -2.49 28.17
C TYR A 626 -25.75 -3.58 29.18
N GLU A 627 -25.16 -3.49 30.37
CA GLU A 627 -25.39 -4.41 31.48
C GLU A 627 -26.72 -4.16 32.17
N MET A 628 -27.47 -5.22 32.42
CA MET A 628 -28.78 -5.16 33.10
C MET A 628 -29.02 -6.39 33.97
N PRO A 629 -30.05 -6.39 34.84
CA PRO A 629 -30.43 -7.58 35.60
C PRO A 629 -30.72 -8.77 34.68
N ARG A 630 -30.27 -9.96 35.08
CA ARG A 630 -30.35 -11.18 34.25
C ARG A 630 -31.78 -11.52 33.82
N GLU A 631 -32.75 -11.31 34.70
CA GLU A 631 -34.18 -11.53 34.45
C GLU A 631 -34.80 -10.60 33.39
N VAL A 632 -34.10 -9.51 33.06
CA VAL A 632 -34.42 -8.59 31.96
C VAL A 632 -33.62 -8.97 30.72
N ALA A 633 -32.29 -9.12 30.85
CA ALA A 633 -31.38 -9.41 29.74
C ALA A 633 -31.81 -10.64 28.92
N THR A 634 -32.24 -11.71 29.62
CA THR A 634 -32.68 -12.97 29.01
C THR A 634 -33.99 -12.89 28.21
N LYS A 635 -34.70 -11.75 28.30
CA LYS A 635 -35.97 -11.51 27.62
C LYS A 635 -35.88 -10.43 26.55
N VAL A 636 -34.71 -9.83 26.36
CA VAL A 636 -34.47 -8.84 25.30
C VAL A 636 -34.53 -9.56 23.94
N PRO A 637 -35.45 -9.21 23.03
CA PRO A 637 -35.45 -9.77 21.69
C PRO A 637 -34.36 -9.12 20.85
N GLN A 638 -34.19 -9.59 19.62
CA GLN A 638 -33.53 -8.77 18.61
C GLN A 638 -34.53 -7.77 18.04
N TRP A 639 -34.09 -6.52 17.82
CA TRP A 639 -34.99 -5.48 17.37
C TRP A 639 -34.32 -4.36 16.58
N PHE A 640 -35.14 -3.67 15.78
CA PHE A 640 -34.92 -2.30 15.32
C PHE A 640 -36.04 -1.40 15.86
N CYS A 641 -35.67 -0.20 16.32
CA CYS A 641 -36.59 0.84 16.77
C CYS A 641 -36.51 2.03 15.82
N PHE A 642 -37.63 2.35 15.18
CA PHE A 642 -37.77 3.46 14.24
C PHE A 642 -38.30 4.71 14.96
N ARG A 643 -37.55 5.80 14.87
CA ARG A 643 -37.88 7.13 15.39
C ARG A 643 -37.61 8.16 14.30
N LYS A 644 -38.32 9.28 14.34
CA LYS A 644 -37.94 10.44 13.52
C LYS A 644 -36.53 10.89 13.86
N PRO A 645 -35.67 11.13 12.86
CA PRO A 645 -34.32 11.64 13.11
C PRO A 645 -34.40 13.06 13.70
N ASP A 646 -33.46 13.36 14.60
CA ASP A 646 -33.23 14.71 15.11
C ASP A 646 -31.76 15.07 14.87
N HIS A 647 -31.50 15.57 13.67
CA HIS A 647 -30.17 15.96 13.24
C HIS A 647 -29.56 17.08 14.10
N SER A 648 -30.39 17.88 14.79
CA SER A 648 -29.89 18.92 15.71
C SER A 648 -29.20 18.35 16.95
N ARG A 649 -29.46 17.08 17.27
CA ARG A 649 -28.87 16.34 18.40
C ARG A 649 -27.97 15.19 17.96
N LEU A 650 -27.64 15.13 16.67
CA LEU A 650 -26.92 14.02 16.04
C LEU A 650 -27.63 12.66 16.23
N ASP A 651 -28.97 12.64 16.15
CA ASP A 651 -29.78 11.44 16.24
C ASP A 651 -30.29 11.00 14.86
N GLY A 652 -29.82 9.84 14.39
CA GLY A 652 -30.25 9.23 13.13
C GLY A 652 -31.62 8.54 13.20
N GLY A 653 -32.22 8.40 14.38
CA GLY A 653 -33.58 7.88 14.57
C GLY A 653 -33.74 6.35 14.42
N LEU A 654 -32.75 5.64 13.88
CA LEU A 654 -32.79 4.19 13.73
C LEU A 654 -31.85 3.49 14.71
N TYR A 655 -32.45 2.86 15.73
CA TYR A 655 -31.74 2.12 16.76
C TYR A 655 -31.91 0.62 16.58
N TYR A 656 -30.97 -0.17 17.08
CA TYR A 656 -31.06 -1.61 17.04
C TYR A 656 -30.52 -2.28 18.30
N GLY A 657 -30.99 -3.48 18.58
CA GLY A 657 -30.53 -4.30 19.69
C GLY A 657 -30.47 -5.80 19.39
N PHE A 658 -29.58 -6.49 20.09
CA PHE A 658 -29.44 -7.94 20.05
C PHE A 658 -29.82 -8.57 21.38
N PRO A 659 -30.30 -9.82 21.39
CA PRO A 659 -30.44 -10.58 22.62
C PRO A 659 -29.06 -10.78 23.27
N VAL A 660 -29.09 -11.12 24.56
CA VAL A 660 -27.88 -11.48 25.31
C VAL A 660 -27.15 -12.67 24.67
N GLU A 661 -25.84 -12.58 24.51
CA GLU A 661 -25.03 -13.67 24.00
C GLU A 661 -24.82 -14.77 25.05
N GLU A 662 -24.58 -16.01 24.59
CA GLU A 662 -24.51 -17.18 25.47
C GLU A 662 -23.40 -17.06 26.53
N HIS A 663 -22.25 -16.50 26.15
CA HIS A 663 -21.12 -16.28 27.05
C HIS A 663 -21.39 -15.22 28.14
N GLU A 664 -22.40 -14.36 27.96
CA GLU A 664 -22.82 -13.36 28.95
C GLU A 664 -23.80 -13.94 29.98
N LEU A 665 -24.48 -15.05 29.67
CA LEU A 665 -25.55 -15.62 30.51
C LEU A 665 -25.09 -16.09 31.89
N SER A 666 -23.80 -16.41 32.06
CA SER A 666 -23.22 -16.81 33.35
C SER A 666 -22.98 -15.64 34.29
N LYS A 667 -22.97 -14.40 33.77
CA LYS A 667 -22.67 -13.19 34.55
C LYS A 667 -23.89 -12.75 35.36
N ALA A 668 -23.64 -12.14 36.52
CA ALA A 668 -24.70 -11.59 37.37
C ALA A 668 -25.45 -10.43 36.70
N ARG A 669 -24.73 -9.65 35.88
CA ARG A 669 -25.28 -8.58 35.04
C ARG A 669 -24.84 -8.79 33.58
N PRO A 670 -25.56 -9.62 32.82
CA PRO A 670 -25.27 -9.82 31.41
C PRO A 670 -25.44 -8.51 30.63
N ALA A 671 -24.66 -8.33 29.57
CA ALA A 671 -24.82 -7.21 28.66
C ALA A 671 -25.54 -7.59 27.37
N VAL A 672 -26.35 -6.66 26.84
CA VAL A 672 -26.90 -6.74 25.48
C VAL A 672 -26.24 -5.69 24.59
N LYS A 673 -26.12 -5.99 23.31
CA LYS A 673 -25.59 -5.04 22.31
C LYS A 673 -26.72 -4.13 21.82
N VAL A 674 -26.49 -2.82 21.86
CA VAL A 674 -27.40 -1.79 21.34
C VAL A 674 -26.60 -0.77 20.54
N GLY A 675 -27.13 -0.31 19.41
CA GLY A 675 -26.47 0.71 18.60
C GLY A 675 -27.44 1.58 17.84
N ILE A 676 -26.87 2.56 17.14
CA ILE A 676 -27.56 3.37 16.14
C ILE A 676 -27.04 2.95 14.76
N ASP A 677 -27.94 2.76 13.81
CA ASP A 677 -27.59 2.24 12.48
C ASP A 677 -26.93 3.30 11.58
N TYR A 678 -27.30 4.57 11.78
CA TYR A 678 -26.71 5.73 11.12
C TYR A 678 -26.26 6.76 12.15
N THR A 679 -24.99 7.16 12.08
CA THR A 679 -24.43 8.19 12.95
C THR A 679 -24.30 9.49 12.17
N PRO A 680 -25.17 10.49 12.39
CA PRO A 680 -25.11 11.76 11.68
C PRO A 680 -24.05 12.71 12.27
N ASP A 681 -22.90 12.20 12.73
CA ASP A 681 -21.88 13.00 13.41
C ASP A 681 -21.06 13.92 12.50
N GLY A 682 -21.39 13.96 11.21
CA GLY A 682 -20.72 14.77 10.20
C GLY A 682 -19.28 14.33 9.91
N ARG A 683 -18.79 13.25 10.55
CA ARG A 683 -17.47 12.68 10.29
C ARG A 683 -17.53 11.81 9.05
N ALA A 684 -17.56 12.46 7.89
CA ALA A 684 -17.37 11.81 6.60
C ALA A 684 -15.87 11.59 6.39
N TRP A 685 -15.47 10.33 6.23
CA TRP A 685 -14.08 9.97 5.99
C TRP A 685 -13.86 9.70 4.52
N HIS A 686 -12.81 10.29 3.96
CA HIS A 686 -12.41 9.97 2.60
C HIS A 686 -11.82 8.55 2.59
N PRO A 687 -12.25 7.66 1.69
CA PRO A 687 -11.70 6.30 1.61
C PRO A 687 -10.17 6.26 1.51
N ALA A 688 -9.55 7.25 0.86
CA ALA A 688 -8.09 7.35 0.75
C ALA A 688 -7.36 7.59 2.09
N THR A 689 -8.05 8.03 3.15
CA THR A 689 -7.46 8.36 4.46
C THR A 689 -7.83 7.36 5.55
N MET A 690 -8.21 6.13 5.18
CA MET A 690 -8.62 5.10 6.15
C MET A 690 -7.60 4.78 7.25
N ARG A 691 -6.32 5.07 7.03
CA ARG A 691 -5.28 4.93 8.06
C ARG A 691 -5.51 5.86 9.25
N ASP A 692 -6.15 7.01 9.02
CA ASP A 692 -6.37 8.07 10.01
C ASP A 692 -7.79 8.04 10.60
N PHE A 693 -8.56 6.99 10.31
CA PHE A 693 -9.93 6.85 10.81
C PHE A 693 -9.97 6.87 12.34
N ASP A 694 -10.74 7.78 12.92
CA ASP A 694 -10.93 7.89 14.36
C ASP A 694 -11.95 6.88 14.87
N TYR A 695 -11.45 5.81 15.50
CA TYR A 695 -12.28 4.79 16.16
C TYR A 695 -12.88 5.27 17.49
N THR A 696 -12.70 6.54 17.88
CA THR A 696 -13.31 7.10 19.09
C THR A 696 -14.81 7.36 18.88
N PRO A 697 -15.70 6.75 19.70
CA PRO A 697 -17.13 7.01 19.64
C PRO A 697 -17.45 8.49 19.90
N ASN A 698 -18.35 9.08 19.10
CA ASN A 698 -18.81 10.44 19.32
C ASN A 698 -19.60 10.51 20.64
N ARG A 699 -19.27 11.47 21.52
CA ARG A 699 -19.90 11.61 22.84
C ARG A 699 -21.38 11.98 22.78
N GLU A 700 -21.80 12.78 21.82
CA GLU A 700 -23.20 13.21 21.67
C GLU A 700 -24.06 12.07 21.12
N VAL A 701 -23.54 11.33 20.13
CA VAL A 701 -24.17 10.12 19.60
C VAL A 701 -24.28 9.06 20.70
N ALA A 702 -23.21 8.87 21.47
CA ALA A 702 -23.22 7.99 22.64
C ALA A 702 -24.32 8.37 23.64
N ALA A 703 -24.53 9.67 23.88
CA ALA A 703 -25.62 10.14 24.73
C ALA A 703 -27.00 9.87 24.13
N ARG A 704 -27.15 9.91 22.79
CA ARG A 704 -28.40 9.50 22.11
C ARG A 704 -28.72 8.03 22.37
N ILE A 705 -27.73 7.15 22.19
CA ILE A 705 -27.89 5.71 22.46
C ILE A 705 -28.23 5.49 23.93
N ASP A 706 -27.58 6.18 24.87
CA ASP A 706 -27.87 6.05 26.30
C ASP A 706 -29.28 6.50 26.67
N GLU A 707 -29.75 7.63 26.12
CA GLU A 707 -31.12 8.11 26.32
C GLU A 707 -32.14 7.10 25.77
N HIS A 708 -31.91 6.58 24.57
CA HIS A 708 -32.76 5.58 23.96
C HIS A 708 -32.79 4.27 24.76
N VAL A 709 -31.63 3.78 25.21
CA VAL A 709 -31.51 2.60 26.08
C VAL A 709 -32.23 2.81 27.40
N HIS A 710 -32.10 4.00 28.00
CA HIS A 710 -32.79 4.34 29.24
C HIS A 710 -34.31 4.29 29.05
N GLU A 711 -34.82 4.87 27.96
CA GLU A 711 -36.25 4.84 27.60
C GLU A 711 -36.73 3.39 27.39
N ILE A 712 -36.09 2.63 26.51
CA ILE A 712 -36.61 1.34 26.05
C ILE A 712 -36.51 0.24 27.12
N PHE A 713 -35.55 0.31 28.04
CA PHE A 713 -35.38 -0.66 29.13
C PHE A 713 -35.84 -0.13 30.50
N GLY A 714 -36.48 1.05 30.55
CA GLY A 714 -37.00 1.63 31.79
C GLY A 714 -35.92 1.90 32.84
N GLY A 715 -34.75 2.37 32.42
CA GLY A 715 -33.62 2.72 33.28
C GLY A 715 -32.86 1.55 33.92
N LYS A 716 -33.11 0.30 33.49
CA LYS A 716 -32.48 -0.90 34.08
C LYS A 716 -31.11 -1.25 33.48
N ALA A 717 -30.75 -0.61 32.37
CA ALA A 717 -29.54 -0.88 31.60
C ALA A 717 -28.48 0.20 31.87
N ARG A 718 -27.21 -0.22 32.00
CA ARG A 718 -26.06 0.67 32.17
C ARG A 718 -25.01 0.34 31.13
N ARG A 719 -24.47 1.36 30.47
CA ARG A 719 -23.39 1.21 29.49
C ARG A 719 -22.13 0.63 30.13
N ARG A 720 -21.62 -0.45 29.53
CA ARG A 720 -20.32 -1.06 29.83
C ARG A 720 -19.23 -0.46 28.96
N GLU A 721 -19.49 -0.37 27.66
CA GLU A 721 -18.54 0.12 26.67
C GLU A 721 -19.24 0.68 25.43
N LEU A 722 -18.47 1.36 24.59
CA LEU A 722 -18.86 1.82 23.25
C LEU A 722 -17.77 1.49 22.26
N VAL A 723 -18.20 1.22 21.04
CA VAL A 723 -17.36 0.89 19.90
C VAL A 723 -17.82 1.74 18.72
N CYS A 724 -16.84 2.26 17.97
CA CYS A 724 -17.04 2.87 16.67
C CYS A 724 -16.51 1.91 15.61
N SER A 725 -17.22 1.76 14.50
CA SER A 725 -16.77 0.94 13.37
C SER A 725 -17.06 1.63 12.03
N PRO A 726 -16.17 1.52 11.04
CA PRO A 726 -16.39 2.12 9.72
C PRO A 726 -17.34 1.28 8.88
N TYR A 727 -18.34 1.94 8.27
CA TYR A 727 -19.20 1.36 7.24
C TYR A 727 -18.85 1.97 5.89
N THR A 728 -18.71 1.12 4.88
CA THR A 728 -18.58 1.56 3.49
C THR A 728 -19.95 1.61 2.85
N VAL A 729 -20.39 2.81 2.49
CA VAL A 729 -21.74 3.10 1.99
C VAL A 729 -21.65 3.63 0.57
N THR A 730 -22.56 3.18 -0.29
CA THR A 730 -22.74 3.69 -1.65
C THR A 730 -23.87 4.72 -1.68
N PRO A 731 -23.87 5.69 -2.62
CA PRO A 731 -24.92 6.70 -2.71
C PRO A 731 -26.33 6.12 -2.91
N ASP A 732 -26.42 5.01 -3.64
CA ASP A 732 -27.65 4.23 -3.88
C ASP A 732 -27.89 3.12 -2.86
N GLN A 733 -26.96 2.94 -1.91
CA GLN A 733 -26.97 1.94 -0.86
C GLN A 733 -26.97 0.47 -1.33
N ASP A 734 -26.74 0.22 -2.62
CA ASP A 734 -26.59 -1.12 -3.19
C ASP A 734 -25.13 -1.59 -3.13
N PHE A 735 -24.93 -2.92 -3.12
CA PHE A 735 -23.58 -3.49 -3.13
C PHE A 735 -22.80 -3.13 -4.39
N VAL A 736 -21.48 -3.13 -4.29
CA VAL A 736 -20.58 -3.10 -5.44
C VAL A 736 -19.98 -4.48 -5.59
N LEU A 737 -20.30 -5.18 -6.67
CA LEU A 737 -19.81 -6.53 -6.97
C LEU A 737 -19.68 -6.72 -8.48
N GLY A 738 -18.47 -7.05 -8.94
CA GLY A 738 -18.21 -7.35 -10.35
C GLY A 738 -16.77 -7.07 -10.76
N TYR A 739 -16.49 -7.20 -12.05
CA TYR A 739 -15.23 -6.72 -12.62
C TYR A 739 -15.14 -5.20 -12.53
N LEU A 740 -13.95 -4.71 -12.18
CA LEU A 740 -13.66 -3.29 -12.15
C LEU A 740 -13.55 -2.77 -13.61
N PRO A 741 -14.21 -1.66 -13.97
CA PRO A 741 -14.21 -1.15 -15.34
C PRO A 741 -12.79 -0.85 -15.85
N GLY A 742 -12.40 -1.45 -16.98
CA GLY A 742 -11.05 -1.31 -17.54
C GLY A 742 -10.05 -2.36 -17.04
N HIS A 743 -10.42 -3.19 -16.06
CA HIS A 743 -9.53 -4.13 -15.37
C HIS A 743 -10.10 -5.56 -15.39
N PRO A 744 -9.94 -6.31 -16.51
CA PRO A 744 -10.64 -7.58 -16.76
C PRO A 744 -10.19 -8.74 -15.84
N ASP A 745 -9.11 -8.54 -15.10
CA ASP A 745 -8.57 -9.53 -14.15
C ASP A 745 -8.81 -9.15 -12.69
N VAL A 746 -9.46 -8.00 -12.44
CA VAL A 746 -9.74 -7.50 -11.09
C VAL A 746 -11.25 -7.44 -10.85
N ALA A 747 -11.74 -8.26 -9.92
CA ALA A 747 -13.08 -8.13 -9.38
C ALA A 747 -13.05 -7.44 -8.01
N VAL A 748 -14.11 -6.72 -7.68
CA VAL A 748 -14.24 -5.99 -6.42
C VAL A 748 -15.51 -6.39 -5.69
N PHE A 749 -15.44 -6.43 -4.36
CA PHE A 749 -16.59 -6.35 -3.49
C PHE A 749 -16.41 -5.25 -2.43
N THR A 750 -17.30 -4.26 -2.44
CA THR A 750 -17.33 -3.18 -1.45
C THR A 750 -18.72 -2.54 -1.36
N GLY A 751 -18.88 -1.46 -0.59
CA GLY A 751 -20.16 -0.74 -0.51
C GLY A 751 -21.25 -1.56 0.16
N GLY A 752 -20.92 -2.26 1.25
CA GLY A 752 -21.85 -3.17 1.93
C GLY A 752 -23.05 -2.49 2.60
N SER A 753 -23.01 -1.16 2.76
CA SER A 753 -24.13 -0.28 3.18
C SER A 753 -24.92 -0.86 4.36
N GLY A 754 -24.19 -1.27 5.42
CA GLY A 754 -24.72 -1.83 6.67
C GLY A 754 -25.34 -3.24 6.59
N ARG A 755 -25.64 -3.74 5.38
CA ARG A 755 -26.47 -4.94 5.19
C ARG A 755 -25.73 -6.16 4.63
N ALA A 756 -24.53 -6.02 4.08
CA ALA A 756 -23.86 -7.10 3.33
C ALA A 756 -23.59 -8.41 4.10
N PHE A 757 -23.27 -8.32 5.40
CA PHE A 757 -22.76 -9.48 6.14
C PHE A 757 -23.71 -10.69 6.09
N LYS A 758 -25.01 -10.43 6.15
CA LYS A 758 -26.05 -11.46 6.20
C LYS A 758 -26.24 -12.21 4.88
N PHE A 759 -25.61 -11.74 3.81
CA PHE A 759 -25.51 -12.36 2.49
C PHE A 759 -24.16 -13.09 2.27
N GLY A 760 -23.29 -13.18 3.29
CA GLY A 760 -21.91 -13.67 3.19
C GLY A 760 -21.66 -14.85 2.23
N PRO A 761 -22.29 -16.03 2.44
CA PRO A 761 -22.13 -17.17 1.55
C PRO A 761 -22.50 -16.86 0.09
N LEU A 762 -23.62 -16.15 -0.12
CA LEU A 762 -24.09 -15.76 -1.44
C LEU A 762 -23.09 -14.81 -2.12
N LEU A 763 -22.58 -13.81 -1.40
CA LEU A 763 -21.55 -12.90 -1.93
C LEU A 763 -20.30 -13.67 -2.36
N GLY A 764 -19.86 -14.65 -1.58
CA GLY A 764 -18.76 -15.55 -1.94
C GLY A 764 -19.01 -16.29 -3.26
N LYS A 765 -20.23 -16.82 -3.45
CA LYS A 765 -20.60 -17.53 -4.69
C LYS A 765 -20.69 -16.59 -5.88
N LEU A 766 -21.21 -15.39 -5.69
CA LEU A 766 -21.27 -14.37 -6.75
C LEU A 766 -19.86 -13.94 -7.18
N LEU A 767 -18.95 -13.73 -6.23
CA LEU A 767 -17.55 -13.40 -6.50
C LEU A 767 -16.81 -14.54 -7.20
N ALA A 768 -16.96 -15.78 -6.70
CA ALA A 768 -16.41 -16.97 -7.34
C ALA A 768 -16.93 -17.10 -8.77
N ASN A 769 -18.23 -16.99 -8.99
CA ASN A 769 -18.82 -17.05 -10.33
C ASN A 769 -18.29 -15.93 -11.25
N THR A 770 -18.19 -14.71 -10.73
CA THR A 770 -17.65 -13.58 -11.50
C THR A 770 -16.25 -13.89 -12.01
N ILE A 771 -15.35 -14.29 -11.10
CA ILE A 771 -13.94 -14.46 -11.45
C ILE A 771 -13.69 -15.69 -12.35
N THR A 772 -14.58 -16.68 -12.29
CA THR A 772 -14.53 -17.89 -13.13
C THR A 772 -15.31 -17.76 -14.43
N GLY A 773 -15.94 -16.61 -14.72
CA GLY A 773 -16.73 -16.38 -15.93
C GLY A 773 -18.12 -17.04 -15.93
N ASN A 774 -18.59 -17.50 -14.77
CA ASN A 774 -19.96 -18.02 -14.61
C ASN A 774 -20.96 -16.87 -14.48
N LYS A 775 -22.20 -17.10 -14.93
CA LYS A 775 -23.28 -16.11 -14.81
C LYS A 775 -23.69 -15.91 -13.34
N ILE A 776 -23.89 -14.66 -12.95
CA ILE A 776 -24.42 -14.26 -11.63
C ILE A 776 -25.88 -13.80 -11.66
N GLY A 777 -26.55 -13.89 -12.82
CA GLY A 777 -27.91 -13.39 -13.02
C GLY A 777 -27.93 -11.94 -13.52
N GLU A 778 -28.81 -11.63 -14.47
CA GLU A 778 -28.83 -10.32 -15.16
C GLU A 778 -29.19 -9.17 -14.23
N GLU A 779 -30.16 -9.38 -13.35
CA GLU A 779 -30.59 -8.35 -12.38
C GLU A 779 -29.46 -8.01 -11.39
N ILE A 780 -28.79 -9.01 -10.84
CA ILE A 780 -27.64 -8.84 -9.93
C ILE A 780 -26.48 -8.16 -10.66
N ALA A 781 -26.14 -8.65 -11.86
CA ALA A 781 -25.04 -8.11 -12.66
C ALA A 781 -25.27 -6.64 -13.06
N LYS A 782 -26.53 -6.23 -13.25
CA LYS A 782 -26.89 -4.83 -13.53
C LYS A 782 -26.86 -3.99 -12.26
N ARG A 783 -27.48 -4.46 -11.19
CA ARG A 783 -27.71 -3.68 -9.96
C ARG A 783 -26.44 -3.47 -9.15
N PHE A 784 -25.59 -4.49 -9.03
CA PHE A 784 -24.34 -4.40 -8.26
C PHE A 784 -23.13 -3.99 -9.09
N ASN A 785 -23.31 -3.70 -10.38
CA ASN A 785 -22.22 -3.37 -11.29
C ASN A 785 -21.34 -2.23 -10.73
N PRO A 786 -20.01 -2.39 -10.67
CA PRO A 786 -19.11 -1.29 -10.30
C PRO A 786 -19.11 -0.11 -11.28
N ALA A 787 -19.48 -0.34 -12.54
CA ALA A 787 -19.58 0.67 -13.59
C ALA A 787 -20.84 1.54 -13.53
N ARG A 788 -21.75 1.30 -12.57
CA ARG A 788 -23.03 2.00 -12.55
C ARG A 788 -22.86 3.49 -12.20
N PRO A 789 -23.68 4.40 -12.74
CA PRO A 789 -23.45 5.85 -12.66
C PRO A 789 -23.35 6.44 -11.24
N SER A 790 -24.03 5.84 -10.27
CA SER A 790 -24.01 6.26 -8.86
C SER A 790 -22.70 5.93 -8.15
N VAL A 791 -21.90 5.00 -8.68
CA VAL A 791 -20.71 4.46 -8.02
C VAL A 791 -19.43 4.75 -8.81
N TRP A 792 -19.42 4.65 -10.13
CA TRP A 792 -18.20 4.86 -10.90
C TRP A 792 -17.85 6.35 -10.98
N VAL A 793 -16.70 6.74 -10.41
CA VAL A 793 -16.20 8.13 -10.51
C VAL A 793 -15.31 8.29 -11.75
N GLY A 794 -14.53 7.26 -12.09
CA GLY A 794 -13.56 7.31 -13.18
C GLY A 794 -12.13 7.06 -12.69
N HIS A 795 -11.18 7.65 -13.40
CA HIS A 795 -9.74 7.57 -13.14
C HIS A 795 -9.29 8.91 -12.54
N LEU A 796 -8.46 8.89 -11.48
CA LEU A 796 -7.85 10.13 -10.96
C LEU A 796 -6.80 10.64 -11.96
N GLU A 797 -6.76 11.96 -12.20
CA GLU A 797 -5.67 12.58 -12.97
C GLU A 797 -4.35 12.54 -12.17
N GLU A 798 -3.19 12.60 -12.84
CA GLU A 798 -1.88 12.37 -12.21
C GLU A 798 -1.57 13.35 -11.06
N ASP A 799 -2.13 14.56 -11.11
CA ASP A 799 -1.90 15.68 -10.18
C ASP A 799 -2.99 15.84 -9.09
N GLU A 800 -4.07 15.05 -9.12
CA GLU A 800 -5.09 15.06 -8.08
C GLU A 800 -4.68 14.13 -6.92
N LEU A 801 -3.80 14.62 -6.04
CA LEU A 801 -3.86 14.15 -4.66
C LEU A 801 -5.24 14.56 -4.12
N PRO A 802 -5.97 13.67 -3.41
CA PRO A 802 -7.22 14.07 -2.80
C PRO A 802 -6.91 15.16 -1.76
N GLU A 803 -7.14 16.42 -2.13
CA GLU A 803 -7.10 17.52 -1.19
C GLU A 803 -8.06 17.18 -0.04
N VAL A 804 -7.51 17.11 1.17
CA VAL A 804 -8.29 17.09 2.41
C VAL A 804 -8.83 18.50 2.63
N SER A 805 -9.68 19.03 1.73
CA SER A 805 -10.41 20.28 1.98
C SER A 805 -11.46 20.62 0.89
N LYS A 806 -12.70 20.83 1.36
CA LYS A 806 -13.71 21.76 0.80
C LYS A 806 -14.43 21.41 -0.51
N HIS A 807 -14.98 20.20 -0.62
CA HIS A 807 -16.13 19.96 -1.51
C HIS A 807 -17.29 19.24 -0.80
N GLN A 808 -17.79 19.83 0.29
CA GLN A 808 -18.92 19.30 1.06
C GLN A 808 -20.09 20.29 1.26
N ALA A 809 -20.24 21.30 0.40
CA ALA A 809 -21.35 22.25 0.51
C ALA A 809 -22.53 21.99 -0.46
N HIS A 810 -22.45 21.02 -1.38
CA HIS A 810 -23.44 20.92 -2.47
C HIS A 810 -24.23 19.60 -2.57
N VAL A 811 -23.97 18.61 -1.73
CA VAL A 811 -24.77 17.35 -1.73
C VAL A 811 -25.81 17.31 -0.60
N GLN A 812 -25.72 18.17 0.42
CA GLN A 812 -26.73 18.26 1.48
C GLN A 812 -28.09 18.81 1.02
N HIS A 813 -28.17 19.47 -0.15
CA HIS A 813 -29.43 20.04 -0.63
C HIS A 813 -30.31 19.09 -1.46
N ALA A 814 -29.83 17.89 -1.82
CA ALA A 814 -30.60 16.93 -2.62
C ALA A 814 -31.24 15.78 -1.80
N ARG A 815 -31.10 15.80 -0.47
CA ARG A 815 -31.71 14.84 0.47
C ARG A 815 -32.57 15.55 1.53
N MET A 816 -33.32 16.58 1.12
CA MET A 816 -34.44 17.13 1.88
C MET A 816 -35.74 16.49 1.43
#